data_AF-A0A1M7ITQ2-F1
#
_entry.id   AF-A0A1M7ITQ2-F1
#
_cell.length_a   1.000
_cell.length_b   1.000
_cell.length_c   1.000
_cell.angle_alpha   90.00
_cell.angle_beta   90.00
_cell.angle_gamma   90.00
#
_symmetry.space_group_name_H-M   'P 1'
#
loop_
_entity.id
_entity.type
_entity.pdbx_description
1 polymer ?
#
loop_
_entity_poly.entity_id
_entity_poly.type
_entity_poly.pdbx_seq_one_letter_code
_entity_poly.pdbx_strand_id
1 'polypeptide(L)'
;MKRIFTTCLILAAMASYGQQGNPVIYADVPDISIIRNGDTYYMSSTTMHLFPGVPVMKSNDLINWKTISYAASVPEESDALNLANGQNAYGKGTWASSLRYHKGTWYLSTFSGTTGKTYIYQTKNIEKGPWKGTSFKPALHDHSLFFDDNGNAYMLYGAGEISLVELNKDLSGIRPGTSPKVIIHDASSPAGPNIGLRAEGSQLFKHEGKYYLFNICWPKGGMRTVVIHRADKLEGPWEGRVGLQDRGVAQGGLINTPKGEWYAYLFRDNGAVGRVPYLVPVTWKDGWPVIGTDGKIPDTLNLPRSKGYNPGIVCSDEFTRKPGEPALPLAWQWNHQPDNQHWSLSQRPGYLRITTGRIDQEVTQARNTLTQRTFGPISSGTTAIDVSGMKDGDYTGLMLLQKNYGWVGVKDSAGAKWVVMINTRGGKQVEEGSIPLQQKVVYLKALANFRNGADKGYFYYSLDGADWKPIGGVLQMSYTIPHFMGYRFGLFNFATRETGGQVDVDFFHIEDKVSFDSSKVVADKGLKDYYQSYFPIGAAVTPWSLKGPEAALITQQFNSVTPENAMKMAVIHPREDVYNFTGADSIVAFAVRNGIKVRGHALCWHNQAPGWMFKDEKGDTVSKEILLQRLKAHIHTVVTRYKGKVYAWDVVNEVISDQRDEYYRNSAWLRICGPEFIEKAFRWAHEADPDAILFYNDYNEISPVKRAKIIRMINELKQQGVPVQAVGLQAHWAVNEPTEAQLESTLKDFSTLHLPLQITELDISVYPKEHESRAAKPADSMMAFTPAREQAQMEQYKRCFDLFRKYKHQITGVTFWNVSDKASWLDNFPVRGRKDYPLLFNQQLQPKKAFWQVALF
;
A
#
# COMPACT_ATOMS: atom_id res chain seq x y z
N MET A 1 51.05 32.48 -39.50
CA MET A 1 51.52 32.39 -38.09
C MET A 1 50.45 33.01 -37.20
N LYS A 2 49.56 32.21 -36.60
CA LYS A 2 48.73 32.55 -35.41
C LYS A 2 48.00 31.28 -34.96
N ARG A 3 48.27 30.88 -33.71
CA ARG A 3 47.78 29.68 -33.03
C ARG A 3 46.31 29.87 -32.64
N ILE A 4 45.49 28.85 -32.89
CA ILE A 4 44.12 28.73 -32.36
C ILE A 4 44.23 27.98 -31.03
N PHE A 5 43.80 28.63 -29.94
CA PHE A 5 43.63 28.02 -28.62
C PHE A 5 42.30 27.25 -28.61
N THR A 6 42.37 25.93 -28.41
CA THR A 6 41.20 25.10 -28.12
C THR A 6 41.05 25.00 -26.60
N THR A 7 40.03 25.65 -26.05
CA THR A 7 39.69 25.57 -24.63
C THR A 7 38.93 24.27 -24.37
N CYS A 8 39.55 23.30 -23.69
CA CYS A 8 38.87 22.13 -23.15
C CYS A 8 37.93 22.55 -22.02
N LEU A 9 36.62 22.53 -22.28
CA LEU A 9 35.61 22.54 -21.21
C LEU A 9 35.54 21.14 -20.58
N ILE A 10 36.09 21.02 -19.38
CA ILE A 10 35.81 19.91 -18.47
C ILE A 10 34.39 20.14 -17.92
N LEU A 11 33.41 19.44 -18.47
CA LEU A 11 32.08 19.31 -17.85
C LEU A 11 32.21 18.42 -16.62
N ALA A 12 32.42 19.04 -15.46
CA ALA A 12 32.11 18.40 -14.19
C ALA A 12 30.59 18.21 -14.14
N ALA A 13 30.14 16.96 -14.26
CA ALA A 13 28.75 16.60 -14.06
C ALA A 13 28.37 16.94 -12.62
N MET A 14 27.66 18.05 -12.41
CA MET A 14 26.97 18.30 -11.15
C MET A 14 25.89 17.24 -11.00
N ALA A 15 26.11 16.27 -10.12
CA ALA A 15 25.07 15.35 -9.71
C ALA A 15 23.90 16.16 -9.12
N SER A 16 22.69 15.93 -9.61
CA SER A 16 21.48 16.48 -9.02
C SER A 16 21.39 16.04 -7.55
N TYR A 17 21.49 16.98 -6.62
CA TYR A 17 21.31 16.74 -5.18
C TYR A 17 19.83 16.40 -4.90
N GLY A 18 19.45 15.13 -5.05
CA GLY A 18 18.21 14.59 -4.49
C GLY A 18 18.53 13.87 -3.18
N GLN A 19 17.87 14.24 -2.07
CA GLN A 19 18.00 13.52 -0.81
C GLN A 19 17.37 12.11 -0.93
N GLN A 20 18.11 11.08 -0.56
CA GLN A 20 17.62 9.70 -0.53
C GLN A 20 16.74 9.46 0.70
N GLY A 21 15.61 8.76 0.56
CA GLY A 21 14.80 8.33 1.69
C GLY A 21 15.25 7.00 2.30
N ASN A 22 15.00 6.79 3.59
CA ASN A 22 14.98 5.43 4.16
C ASN A 22 13.65 4.72 3.79
N PRO A 23 13.63 3.38 3.60
CA PRO A 23 14.78 2.45 3.58
C PRO A 23 15.68 2.65 2.35
N VAL A 24 16.97 2.34 2.48
CA VAL A 24 17.94 2.45 1.37
C VAL A 24 17.78 1.34 0.34
N ILE A 25 17.32 0.16 0.76
CA ILE A 25 16.86 -0.93 -0.12
C ILE A 25 15.47 -1.35 0.36
N TYR A 26 14.43 -1.10 -0.42
CA TYR A 26 13.05 -1.49 -0.10
C TYR A 26 12.75 -2.93 -0.57
N ALA A 27 13.58 -3.88 -0.14
CA ALA A 27 13.45 -5.30 -0.42
C ALA A 27 14.06 -6.12 0.71
N ASP A 28 13.73 -7.42 0.80
CA ASP A 28 14.24 -8.32 1.84
C ASP A 28 15.76 -8.56 1.71
N VAL A 29 16.53 -7.81 2.50
CA VAL A 29 18.01 -7.90 2.60
C VAL A 29 18.39 -7.81 4.09
N PRO A 30 18.17 -8.88 4.86
CA PRO A 30 18.39 -8.90 6.30
C PRO A 30 19.83 -9.22 6.73
N ASP A 31 20.07 -9.09 8.03
CA ASP A 31 21.29 -9.55 8.72
C ASP A 31 22.58 -9.09 8.03
N ILE A 32 22.56 -7.81 7.63
CA ILE A 32 23.59 -7.22 6.79
C ILE A 32 24.90 -7.03 7.55
N SER A 33 26.03 -7.36 6.90
CA SER A 33 27.38 -7.07 7.39
C SER A 33 28.12 -6.28 6.32
N ILE A 34 28.44 -5.01 6.59
CA ILE A 34 29.04 -4.10 5.62
C ILE A 34 30.49 -3.78 6.00
N ILE A 35 31.38 -3.84 5.02
CA ILE A 35 32.74 -3.33 5.14
C ILE A 35 33.08 -2.43 3.95
N ARG A 36 34.04 -1.52 4.16
CA ARG A 36 34.59 -0.67 3.10
C ARG A 36 36.03 -1.07 2.80
N ASN A 37 36.38 -1.13 1.53
CA ASN A 37 37.75 -1.26 1.05
C ASN A 37 38.03 -0.17 0.02
N GLY A 38 38.86 0.83 0.38
CA GLY A 38 39.00 2.05 -0.40
C GLY A 38 37.69 2.84 -0.47
N ASP A 39 37.22 3.14 -1.68
CA ASP A 39 35.98 3.89 -1.94
C ASP A 39 34.78 2.97 -2.25
N THR A 40 34.92 1.67 -2.05
CA THR A 40 33.88 0.67 -2.35
C THR A 40 33.40 -0.02 -1.08
N TYR A 41 32.09 -0.16 -0.98
CA TYR A 41 31.39 -0.85 0.08
C TYR A 41 30.95 -2.23 -0.39
N TYR A 42 31.08 -3.22 0.49
CA TYR A 42 30.65 -4.59 0.28
C TYR A 42 29.75 -5.03 1.42
N MET A 43 28.68 -5.73 1.10
CA MET A 43 27.67 -6.18 2.05
C MET A 43 27.39 -7.66 1.85
N SER A 44 27.43 -8.45 2.93
CA SER A 44 26.78 -9.77 2.95
C SER A 44 25.38 -9.69 3.56
N SER A 45 24.52 -10.66 3.27
CA SER A 45 23.16 -10.75 3.81
C SER A 45 22.69 -12.21 3.92
N THR A 46 21.67 -12.46 4.74
CA THR A 46 21.07 -13.78 4.94
C THR A 46 20.05 -14.13 3.86
N THR A 47 20.06 -15.39 3.40
CA THR A 47 19.02 -15.94 2.51
C THR A 47 18.52 -17.33 2.88
N MET A 48 18.88 -17.85 4.06
CA MET A 48 18.28 -19.04 4.65
C MET A 48 18.35 -20.28 3.75
N HIS A 49 17.19 -20.75 3.29
CA HIS A 49 16.98 -21.95 2.49
C HIS A 49 17.18 -21.69 0.99
N LEU A 50 17.38 -20.44 0.58
CA LEU A 50 17.58 -20.12 -0.82
C LEU A 50 18.98 -20.51 -1.29
N PHE A 51 19.07 -20.96 -2.54
CA PHE A 51 20.33 -21.38 -3.15
C PHE A 51 20.54 -20.71 -4.52
N PRO A 52 21.72 -20.15 -4.84
CA PRO A 52 22.90 -20.04 -3.98
C PRO A 52 22.63 -19.14 -2.77
N GLY A 53 23.33 -19.40 -1.67
CA GLY A 53 23.14 -18.74 -0.39
C GLY A 53 24.19 -17.67 -0.10
N VAL A 54 23.85 -16.76 0.82
CA VAL A 54 24.76 -15.73 1.34
C VAL A 54 25.24 -14.76 0.23
N PRO A 55 24.31 -13.94 -0.30
CA PRO A 55 24.63 -12.95 -1.32
C PRO A 55 25.67 -11.95 -0.83
N VAL A 56 26.53 -11.55 -1.76
CA VAL A 56 27.47 -10.45 -1.59
C VAL A 56 27.11 -9.33 -2.57
N MET A 57 26.95 -8.13 -2.04
CA MET A 57 26.56 -6.94 -2.79
C MET A 57 27.66 -5.87 -2.73
N LYS A 58 27.70 -5.02 -3.76
CA LYS A 58 28.65 -3.91 -3.91
C LYS A 58 27.91 -2.58 -4.10
N SER A 59 28.47 -1.52 -3.52
CA SER A 59 28.05 -0.13 -3.75
C SER A 59 29.27 0.80 -3.67
N ASN A 60 29.20 1.96 -4.29
CA ASN A 60 30.18 3.05 -4.14
C ASN A 60 29.62 4.25 -3.36
N ASP A 61 28.37 4.19 -2.91
CA ASP A 61 27.64 5.32 -2.32
C ASP A 61 26.70 4.93 -1.18
N LEU A 62 26.72 3.68 -0.73
CA LEU A 62 25.83 3.07 0.28
C LEU A 62 24.34 3.01 -0.10
N ILE A 63 23.96 3.47 -1.29
CA ILE A 63 22.55 3.50 -1.75
C ILE A 63 22.31 2.57 -2.92
N ASN A 64 23.16 2.64 -3.95
CA ASN A 64 23.02 1.90 -5.18
C ASN A 64 23.78 0.57 -5.09
N TRP A 65 23.08 -0.47 -4.65
CA TRP A 65 23.63 -1.80 -4.43
C TRP A 65 23.35 -2.75 -5.60
N LYS A 66 24.32 -3.64 -5.87
CA LYS A 66 24.19 -4.72 -6.84
C LYS A 66 24.76 -6.02 -6.27
N THR A 67 24.07 -7.14 -6.46
CA THR A 67 24.62 -8.46 -6.16
C THR A 67 25.76 -8.79 -7.12
N ILE A 68 26.92 -9.17 -6.58
CA ILE A 68 28.15 -9.44 -7.33
C ILE A 68 28.63 -10.88 -7.21
N SER A 69 28.29 -11.59 -6.13
CA SER A 69 28.60 -13.01 -5.97
C SER A 69 27.76 -13.64 -4.86
N TYR A 70 27.88 -14.95 -4.67
CA TYR A 70 27.34 -15.71 -3.55
C TYR A 70 28.45 -16.56 -2.93
N ALA A 71 28.58 -16.55 -1.61
CA ALA A 71 29.62 -17.33 -0.94
C ALA A 71 29.24 -18.82 -0.82
N ALA A 72 27.97 -19.11 -0.51
CA ALA A 72 27.46 -20.48 -0.40
C ALA A 72 26.86 -20.95 -1.74
N SER A 73 27.72 -21.24 -2.71
CA SER A 73 27.33 -21.63 -4.08
C SER A 73 27.53 -23.11 -4.39
N VAL A 74 28.00 -23.90 -3.44
CA VAL A 74 28.21 -25.35 -3.59
C VAL A 74 27.10 -26.09 -2.84
N PRO A 75 26.38 -27.03 -3.49
CA PRO A 75 25.38 -27.87 -2.85
C PRO A 75 25.91 -28.64 -1.64
N GLU A 76 25.06 -28.85 -0.63
CA GLU A 76 25.34 -29.71 0.51
C GLU A 76 24.38 -30.89 0.55
N GLU A 77 24.88 -32.08 0.91
CA GLU A 77 24.05 -33.26 1.09
C GLU A 77 23.18 -33.13 2.34
N SER A 78 21.89 -32.86 2.14
CA SER A 78 20.89 -32.78 3.20
C SER A 78 19.49 -32.92 2.61
N ASP A 79 18.70 -33.85 3.14
CA ASP A 79 17.29 -34.01 2.73
C ASP A 79 16.50 -32.71 2.89
N ALA A 80 16.67 -32.03 4.03
CA ALA A 80 15.99 -30.77 4.31
C ALA A 80 16.39 -29.64 3.34
N LEU A 81 17.67 -29.55 2.93
CA LEU A 81 18.11 -28.54 1.95
C LEU A 81 17.75 -28.90 0.51
N ASN A 82 17.47 -30.18 0.23
CA ASN A 82 17.13 -30.69 -1.09
C ASN A 82 15.62 -30.86 -1.31
N LEU A 83 14.77 -30.50 -0.32
CA LEU A 83 13.34 -30.84 -0.30
C LEU A 83 13.11 -32.34 -0.58
N ALA A 84 13.88 -33.22 0.06
CA ALA A 84 13.79 -34.66 -0.13
C ALA A 84 13.14 -35.34 1.08
N ASN A 85 12.51 -36.51 0.85
CA ASN A 85 11.90 -37.33 1.90
C ASN A 85 10.90 -36.56 2.80
N GLY A 86 10.16 -35.61 2.20
CA GLY A 86 9.18 -34.76 2.91
C GLY A 86 9.80 -33.72 3.86
N GLN A 87 11.13 -33.59 3.89
CA GLN A 87 11.82 -32.61 4.74
C GLN A 87 11.99 -31.27 4.02
N ASN A 88 12.09 -30.20 4.80
CA ASN A 88 12.38 -28.85 4.31
C ASN A 88 13.25 -28.09 5.31
N ALA A 89 13.86 -27.01 4.83
CA ALA A 89 14.69 -26.10 5.60
C ALA A 89 14.12 -24.67 5.63
N TYR A 90 12.81 -24.47 5.43
CA TYR A 90 12.22 -23.13 5.47
C TYR A 90 12.57 -22.37 6.76
N GLY A 91 13.05 -21.13 6.58
CA GLY A 91 13.60 -20.26 7.65
C GLY A 91 14.83 -20.79 8.37
N LYS A 92 15.40 -21.90 7.91
CA LYS A 92 16.68 -22.47 8.35
C LYS A 92 17.71 -22.28 7.24
N GLY A 93 18.73 -23.13 7.14
CA GLY A 93 19.86 -22.94 6.25
C GLY A 93 20.79 -21.85 6.78
N THR A 94 21.44 -21.10 5.89
CA THR A 94 22.43 -20.07 6.28
C THR A 94 21.77 -18.85 6.91
N TRP A 95 22.17 -18.50 8.14
CA TRP A 95 21.68 -17.36 8.92
C TRP A 95 22.69 -16.20 8.93
N ALA A 96 22.64 -15.32 9.94
CA ALA A 96 23.44 -14.10 10.02
C ALA A 96 24.92 -14.36 9.71
N SER A 97 25.48 -13.48 8.89
CA SER A 97 26.82 -13.61 8.34
C SER A 97 27.75 -12.48 8.81
N SER A 98 29.05 -12.72 8.75
CA SER A 98 30.09 -11.74 9.08
C SER A 98 31.10 -11.64 7.93
N LEU A 99 31.20 -10.46 7.32
CA LEU A 99 32.11 -10.16 6.21
C LEU A 99 33.34 -9.37 6.71
N ARG A 100 34.54 -9.84 6.40
CA ARG A 100 35.82 -9.22 6.78
C ARG A 100 36.81 -9.21 5.62
N TYR A 101 37.72 -8.25 5.63
CA TYR A 101 38.88 -8.21 4.75
C TYR A 101 40.14 -8.16 5.59
N HIS A 102 41.05 -9.10 5.37
CA HIS A 102 42.30 -9.20 6.14
C HIS A 102 43.43 -9.69 5.23
N LYS A 103 44.56 -8.96 5.24
CA LYS A 103 45.80 -9.30 4.52
C LYS A 103 45.57 -9.74 3.06
N GLY A 104 44.80 -8.96 2.32
CA GLY A 104 44.55 -9.22 0.90
C GLY A 104 43.50 -10.30 0.62
N THR A 105 42.79 -10.81 1.63
CA THR A 105 41.79 -11.88 1.49
C THR A 105 40.46 -11.42 2.08
N TRP A 106 39.37 -11.72 1.38
CA TRP A 106 38.01 -11.58 1.86
C TRP A 106 37.60 -12.85 2.59
N TYR A 107 37.00 -12.69 3.76
CA TYR A 107 36.47 -13.77 4.59
C TYR A 107 34.99 -13.50 4.84
N LEU A 108 34.16 -14.50 4.62
CA LEU A 108 32.73 -14.43 4.89
C LEU A 108 32.36 -15.66 5.70
N SER A 109 31.87 -15.47 6.93
CA SER A 109 31.39 -16.56 7.76
C SER A 109 29.87 -16.54 7.92
N THR A 110 29.27 -17.71 8.08
CA THR A 110 27.84 -17.93 8.36
C THR A 110 27.69 -19.20 9.18
N PHE A 111 26.53 -19.42 9.78
CA PHE A 111 26.19 -20.70 10.41
C PHE A 111 24.89 -21.24 9.82
N SER A 112 24.64 -22.53 10.00
CA SER A 112 23.40 -23.18 9.55
C SER A 112 22.80 -24.03 10.65
N GLY A 113 21.58 -23.67 11.07
CA GLY A 113 20.78 -24.48 11.98
C GLY A 113 20.36 -25.82 11.36
N THR A 114 20.37 -25.93 10.03
CA THR A 114 20.03 -27.20 9.34
C THR A 114 21.15 -28.22 9.47
N THR A 115 22.41 -27.81 9.34
CA THR A 115 23.56 -28.71 9.36
C THR A 115 24.27 -28.77 10.72
N GLY A 116 23.98 -27.81 11.60
CA GLY A 116 24.63 -27.65 12.90
C GLY A 116 26.10 -27.24 12.78
N LYS A 117 26.49 -26.61 11.67
CA LYS A 117 27.86 -26.21 11.36
C LYS A 117 28.02 -24.69 11.23
N THR A 118 29.23 -24.23 11.46
CA THR A 118 29.75 -22.91 11.07
C THR A 118 30.55 -23.06 9.79
N TYR A 119 30.40 -22.12 8.87
CA TYR A 119 31.07 -22.08 7.57
C TYR A 119 31.89 -20.80 7.47
N ILE A 120 33.09 -20.92 6.89
CA ILE A 120 33.96 -19.79 6.59
C ILE A 120 34.39 -19.91 5.13
N TYR A 121 34.01 -18.94 4.33
CA TYR A 121 34.38 -18.81 2.92
C TYR A 121 35.48 -17.77 2.78
N GLN A 122 36.45 -18.03 1.91
CA GLN A 122 37.51 -17.09 1.61
C GLN A 122 37.74 -16.92 0.11
N THR A 123 38.09 -15.71 -0.31
CA THR A 123 38.49 -15.42 -1.69
C THR A 123 39.45 -14.25 -1.79
N LYS A 124 40.27 -14.22 -2.84
CA LYS A 124 41.08 -13.05 -3.21
C LYS A 124 40.29 -12.04 -4.03
N ASN A 125 39.21 -12.46 -4.68
CA ASN A 125 38.38 -11.60 -5.53
C ASN A 125 36.91 -11.77 -5.18
N ILE A 126 36.37 -10.85 -4.36
CA ILE A 126 34.97 -10.89 -3.89
C ILE A 126 33.94 -10.78 -5.02
N GLU A 127 34.31 -10.22 -6.17
CA GLU A 127 33.42 -10.00 -7.32
C GLU A 127 33.36 -11.20 -8.27
N LYS A 128 34.44 -11.99 -8.36
CA LYS A 128 34.53 -13.12 -9.31
C LYS A 128 34.74 -14.47 -8.64
N GLY A 129 35.07 -14.50 -7.35
CA GLY A 129 35.51 -15.70 -6.66
C GLY A 129 36.84 -16.25 -7.23
N PRO A 130 37.03 -17.58 -7.18
CA PRO A 130 36.17 -18.56 -6.51
C PRO A 130 36.18 -18.35 -4.99
N TRP A 131 35.09 -18.75 -4.34
CA TRP A 131 35.04 -18.87 -2.88
C TRP A 131 35.48 -20.28 -2.47
N LYS A 132 36.44 -20.37 -1.54
CA LYS A 132 36.84 -21.62 -0.90
C LYS A 132 36.23 -21.68 0.49
N GLY A 133 35.40 -22.70 0.75
CA GLY A 133 34.76 -22.91 2.05
C GLY A 133 35.50 -23.92 2.93
N THR A 134 35.54 -23.65 4.24
CA THR A 134 35.75 -24.63 5.31
C THR A 134 34.52 -24.65 6.22
N SER A 135 34.32 -25.74 6.95
CA SER A 135 33.22 -25.81 7.93
C SER A 135 33.59 -26.67 9.13
N PHE A 136 33.00 -26.38 10.28
CA PHE A 136 33.19 -27.13 11.52
C PHE A 136 31.94 -27.12 12.39
N LYS A 137 31.91 -28.01 13.38
CA LYS A 137 30.89 -28.01 14.44
C LYS A 137 31.48 -27.38 15.71
N PRO A 138 30.64 -26.72 16.55
CA PRO A 138 29.21 -26.50 16.38
C PRO A 138 28.88 -25.31 15.45
N ALA A 139 27.60 -25.10 15.18
CA ALA A 139 27.08 -23.84 14.66
C ALA A 139 27.19 -22.74 15.73
N LEU A 140 28.00 -21.71 15.45
CA LEU A 140 28.17 -20.57 16.32
C LEU A 140 27.09 -19.52 16.00
N HIS A 141 26.05 -19.48 16.85
CA HIS A 141 24.88 -18.62 16.67
C HIS A 141 25.25 -17.14 16.60
N ASP A 142 24.81 -16.46 15.54
CA ASP A 142 24.94 -15.02 15.32
C ASP A 142 26.33 -14.45 15.59
N HIS A 143 27.35 -15.13 15.07
CA HIS A 143 28.73 -14.82 15.37
C HIS A 143 29.30 -13.62 14.59
N SER A 144 30.36 -13.02 15.15
CA SER A 144 31.23 -12.05 14.47
C SER A 144 32.65 -12.57 14.34
N LEU A 145 33.11 -12.80 13.11
CA LEU A 145 34.52 -13.11 12.83
C LEU A 145 35.35 -11.83 12.97
N PHE A 146 36.48 -11.88 13.67
CA PHE A 146 37.36 -10.74 13.87
C PHE A 146 38.84 -11.15 13.82
N PHE A 147 39.65 -10.41 13.08
CA PHE A 147 41.10 -10.57 13.06
C PHE A 147 41.71 -9.46 13.91
N ASP A 148 42.34 -9.83 15.02
CA ASP A 148 42.88 -8.86 15.97
C ASP A 148 44.34 -8.46 15.62
N ASP A 149 44.83 -7.41 16.26
CA ASP A 149 46.17 -6.85 16.00
C ASP A 149 47.29 -7.83 16.32
N ASN A 150 47.04 -8.79 17.22
CA ASN A 150 47.96 -9.88 17.52
C ASN A 150 48.11 -10.91 16.38
N GLY A 151 47.30 -10.79 15.32
CA GLY A 151 47.31 -11.65 14.14
C GLY A 151 46.47 -12.92 14.27
N ASN A 152 45.80 -13.14 15.40
CA ASN A 152 44.89 -14.26 15.62
C ASN A 152 43.47 -13.93 15.13
N ALA A 153 42.72 -14.97 14.79
CA ALA A 153 41.32 -14.87 14.42
C ALA A 153 40.44 -15.33 15.59
N TYR A 154 39.42 -14.54 15.89
CA TYR A 154 38.46 -14.81 16.95
C TYR A 154 37.04 -14.82 16.39
N MET A 155 36.15 -15.51 17.10
CA MET A 155 34.71 -15.39 16.91
C MET A 155 34.02 -15.07 18.23
N LEU A 156 33.18 -14.05 18.22
CA LEU A 156 32.23 -13.74 19.30
C LEU A 156 30.87 -14.27 18.87
N TYR A 157 30.14 -14.96 19.75
CA TYR A 157 28.86 -15.58 19.37
C TYR A 157 27.97 -15.81 20.61
N GLY A 158 26.68 -16.03 20.39
CA GLY A 158 25.72 -16.37 21.45
C GLY A 158 24.44 -15.53 21.40
N ALA A 159 23.58 -15.76 22.39
CA ALA A 159 22.32 -15.05 22.58
C ALA A 159 22.08 -14.76 24.07
N GLY A 160 22.09 -13.49 24.44
CA GLY A 160 22.11 -13.00 25.83
C GLY A 160 23.50 -13.10 26.43
N GLU A 161 24.00 -14.32 26.63
CA GLU A 161 25.40 -14.55 26.99
C GLU A 161 26.25 -14.57 25.72
N ILE A 162 27.35 -13.81 25.71
CA ILE A 162 28.28 -13.71 24.58
C ILE A 162 29.60 -14.38 24.94
N SER A 163 29.98 -15.36 24.14
CA SER A 163 31.23 -16.12 24.26
C SER A 163 32.24 -15.73 23.18
N LEU A 164 33.52 -15.83 23.53
CA LEU A 164 34.68 -15.62 22.67
C LEU A 164 35.41 -16.95 22.48
N VAL A 165 35.76 -17.29 21.23
CA VAL A 165 36.64 -18.40 20.87
C VAL A 165 37.75 -17.95 19.94
N GLU A 166 38.93 -18.57 20.06
CA GLU A 166 40.02 -18.43 19.12
C GLU A 166 39.92 -19.52 18.04
N LEU A 167 40.18 -19.16 16.78
CA LEU A 167 40.15 -20.09 15.65
C LEU A 167 41.55 -20.59 15.29
N ASN A 168 41.61 -21.74 14.62
CA ASN A 168 42.82 -22.19 13.94
C ASN A 168 43.30 -21.15 12.92
N LYS A 169 44.61 -21.12 12.64
CA LYS A 169 45.20 -20.18 11.65
C LYS A 169 44.61 -20.34 10.24
N ASP A 170 44.15 -21.53 9.89
CA ASP A 170 43.49 -21.84 8.63
C ASP A 170 41.96 -21.72 8.68
N LEU A 171 41.42 -21.29 9.83
CA LEU A 171 39.98 -21.11 10.10
C LEU A 171 39.16 -22.42 9.93
N SER A 172 39.81 -23.57 10.04
CA SER A 172 39.15 -24.89 9.94
C SER A 172 38.30 -25.25 11.15
N GLY A 173 38.41 -24.53 12.26
CA GLY A 173 37.72 -24.83 13.51
C GLY A 173 38.19 -23.97 14.68
N ILE A 174 37.62 -24.24 15.85
CA ILE A 174 38.06 -23.68 17.13
C ILE A 174 39.44 -24.26 17.48
N ARG A 175 40.36 -23.42 17.97
CA ARG A 175 41.72 -23.82 18.32
C ARG A 175 41.72 -24.90 19.41
N PRO A 176 42.34 -26.07 19.17
CA PRO A 176 42.43 -27.13 20.19
C PRO A 176 43.07 -26.63 21.48
N GLY A 177 42.54 -27.07 22.62
CA GLY A 177 43.02 -26.66 23.95
C GLY A 177 42.56 -25.29 24.41
N THR A 178 41.73 -24.59 23.62
CA THR A 178 41.00 -23.40 24.05
C THR A 178 39.55 -23.75 24.39
N SER A 179 39.00 -23.15 25.43
CA SER A 179 37.58 -23.27 25.79
C SER A 179 36.87 -21.96 25.47
N PRO A 180 35.58 -22.00 25.06
CA PRO A 180 34.78 -20.78 24.94
C PRO A 180 34.82 -19.98 26.23
N LYS A 181 35.18 -18.69 26.13
CA LYS A 181 35.21 -17.77 27.27
C LYS A 181 34.00 -16.86 27.21
N VAL A 182 33.15 -16.91 28.22
CA VAL A 182 32.08 -15.92 28.38
C VAL A 182 32.71 -14.56 28.68
N ILE A 183 32.43 -13.57 27.84
CA ILE A 183 32.95 -12.20 27.97
C ILE A 183 31.87 -11.19 28.37
N ILE A 184 30.59 -11.52 28.12
CA ILE A 184 29.43 -10.74 28.58
C ILE A 184 28.34 -11.74 29.03
N HIS A 185 27.97 -11.71 30.31
CA HIS A 185 26.98 -12.65 30.87
C HIS A 185 25.54 -12.31 30.49
N ASP A 186 25.20 -11.02 30.41
CA ASP A 186 23.91 -10.54 29.93
C ASP A 186 24.06 -9.28 29.09
N ALA A 187 24.25 -9.48 27.79
CA ALA A 187 24.33 -8.41 26.80
C ALA A 187 22.97 -7.73 26.55
N SER A 188 21.87 -8.23 27.13
CA SER A 188 20.54 -7.59 27.02
C SER A 188 20.31 -6.54 28.11
N SER A 189 21.10 -6.58 29.19
CA SER A 189 20.91 -5.76 30.39
C SER A 189 20.75 -4.26 30.14
N PRO A 190 21.41 -3.60 29.14
CA PRO A 190 21.18 -2.18 28.89
C PRO A 190 19.75 -1.84 28.44
N ALA A 191 19.02 -2.81 27.87
CA ALA A 191 17.63 -2.63 27.44
C ALA A 191 16.60 -2.98 28.53
N GLY A 192 17.07 -3.22 29.76
CA GLY A 192 16.24 -3.51 30.92
C GLY A 192 16.01 -5.02 31.17
N PRO A 193 15.32 -5.36 32.27
CA PRO A 193 15.24 -6.74 32.76
C PRO A 193 14.22 -7.63 32.02
N ASN A 194 13.25 -7.04 31.30
CA ASN A 194 12.14 -7.78 30.70
C ASN A 194 12.36 -7.97 29.20
N ILE A 195 13.10 -9.01 28.84
CA ILE A 195 13.57 -9.26 27.48
C ILE A 195 12.79 -10.40 26.82
N GLY A 196 12.20 -10.13 25.65
CA GLY A 196 11.53 -11.11 24.81
C GLY A 196 12.49 -11.84 23.87
N LEU A 197 13.36 -11.10 23.18
CA LEU A 197 14.49 -11.64 22.40
C LEU A 197 15.80 -11.19 23.04
N ARG A 198 16.61 -12.14 23.51
CA ARG A 198 17.92 -11.88 24.12
C ARG A 198 18.89 -11.28 23.10
N ALA A 199 19.90 -10.57 23.59
CA ALA A 199 20.90 -9.92 22.75
C ALA A 199 21.60 -10.90 21.80
N GLU A 200 21.44 -10.73 20.49
CA GLU A 200 22.05 -11.55 19.43
C GLU A 200 22.51 -10.65 18.26
N GLY A 201 22.80 -11.23 17.10
CA GLY A 201 23.25 -10.49 15.91
C GLY A 201 24.59 -9.76 16.09
N SER A 202 25.56 -10.40 16.76
CA SER A 202 26.82 -9.77 17.15
C SER A 202 27.63 -9.26 15.96
N GLN A 203 27.99 -7.97 15.98
CA GLN A 203 28.96 -7.38 15.05
C GLN A 203 30.02 -6.58 15.81
N LEU A 204 31.26 -7.05 15.76
CA LEU A 204 32.40 -6.43 16.42
C LEU A 204 33.10 -5.42 15.52
N PHE A 205 33.46 -4.27 16.07
CA PHE A 205 34.26 -3.22 15.44
C PHE A 205 35.40 -2.81 16.35
N LYS A 206 36.47 -2.29 15.76
CA LYS A 206 37.56 -1.64 16.49
C LYS A 206 37.72 -0.23 15.96
N HIS A 207 37.65 0.76 16.84
CA HIS A 207 37.74 2.17 16.50
C HIS A 207 38.52 2.90 17.60
N GLU A 208 39.54 3.68 17.22
CA GLU A 208 40.40 4.43 18.14
C GLU A 208 40.92 3.59 19.32
N GLY A 209 41.37 2.36 19.03
CA GLY A 209 41.94 1.45 20.02
C GLY A 209 40.91 0.74 20.92
N LYS A 210 39.62 1.03 20.79
CA LYS A 210 38.54 0.39 21.57
C LYS A 210 37.73 -0.58 20.72
N TYR A 211 37.21 -1.61 21.36
CA TYR A 211 36.30 -2.58 20.77
C TYR A 211 34.85 -2.15 21.00
N TYR A 212 34.01 -2.30 19.98
CA TYR A 212 32.58 -2.00 20.02
C TYR A 212 31.79 -3.20 19.49
N LEU A 213 30.98 -3.82 20.33
CA LEU A 213 30.13 -4.95 19.97
C LEU A 213 28.68 -4.50 19.86
N PHE A 214 28.15 -4.55 18.64
CA PHE A 214 26.75 -4.27 18.34
C PHE A 214 25.94 -5.55 18.48
N ASN A 215 24.79 -5.44 19.15
CA ASN A 215 23.78 -6.50 19.23
C ASN A 215 22.38 -5.91 19.00
N ILE A 216 21.46 -6.79 18.62
CA ILE A 216 20.01 -6.57 18.67
C ILE A 216 19.46 -7.26 19.90
N CYS A 217 18.54 -6.62 20.62
CA CYS A 217 17.62 -7.31 21.53
C CYS A 217 16.19 -6.80 21.35
N TRP A 218 15.21 -7.50 21.90
CA TRP A 218 13.81 -7.06 21.88
C TRP A 218 13.20 -7.12 23.28
N PRO A 219 13.10 -5.98 23.99
CA PRO A 219 12.36 -5.89 25.24
C PRO A 219 10.89 -6.25 25.06
N LYS A 220 10.32 -7.02 25.98
CA LYS A 220 8.92 -7.46 25.90
C LYS A 220 7.98 -6.25 26.00
N GLY A 221 7.05 -6.13 25.06
CA GLY A 221 6.16 -4.97 24.93
C GLY A 221 6.80 -3.72 24.32
N GLY A 222 8.11 -3.77 24.00
CA GLY A 222 8.84 -2.72 23.30
C GLY A 222 9.08 -3.07 21.83
N MET A 223 10.19 -2.56 21.29
CA MET A 223 10.61 -2.78 19.91
C MET A 223 12.04 -3.34 19.83
N ARG A 224 12.41 -3.88 18.68
CA ARG A 224 13.80 -4.22 18.35
C ARG A 224 14.73 -3.03 18.64
N THR A 225 15.78 -3.27 19.42
CA THR A 225 16.64 -2.25 20.05
C THR A 225 18.11 -2.57 19.77
N VAL A 226 18.89 -1.57 19.37
CA VAL A 226 20.35 -1.70 19.26
C VAL A 226 20.98 -1.54 20.63
N VAL A 227 21.81 -2.49 21.04
CA VAL A 227 22.63 -2.43 22.25
C VAL A 227 24.10 -2.50 21.84
N ILE A 228 24.91 -1.60 22.39
CA ILE A 228 26.34 -1.48 22.05
C ILE A 228 27.15 -1.68 23.32
N HIS A 229 28.12 -2.59 23.26
CA HIS A 229 29.10 -2.78 24.33
C HIS A 229 30.47 -2.25 23.89
N ARG A 230 31.21 -1.64 24.81
CA ARG A 230 32.55 -1.09 24.58
C ARG A 230 33.56 -1.66 25.56
N ALA A 231 34.76 -1.98 25.09
CA ALA A 231 35.88 -2.45 25.93
C ALA A 231 37.24 -2.00 25.38
N ASP A 232 38.24 -1.94 26.27
CA ASP A 232 39.65 -1.69 25.89
C ASP A 232 40.38 -2.97 25.45
N LYS A 233 39.91 -4.13 25.89
CA LYS A 233 40.45 -5.45 25.55
C LYS A 233 39.30 -6.35 25.09
N LEU A 234 39.61 -7.29 24.19
CA LEU A 234 38.63 -8.22 23.63
C LEU A 234 37.97 -9.09 24.72
N GLU A 235 38.73 -9.44 25.75
CA GLU A 235 38.27 -10.22 26.91
C GLU A 235 37.45 -9.41 27.91
N GLY A 236 37.30 -8.09 27.70
CA GLY A 236 36.61 -7.17 28.59
C GLY A 236 37.51 -6.53 29.67
N PRO A 237 36.90 -5.92 30.70
CA PRO A 237 35.47 -5.83 30.94
C PRO A 237 34.75 -4.98 29.88
N TRP A 238 33.46 -5.26 29.67
CA TRP A 238 32.60 -4.59 28.70
C TRP A 238 31.58 -3.68 29.40
N GLU A 239 31.49 -2.42 28.97
CA GLU A 239 30.43 -1.46 29.36
C GLU A 239 29.33 -1.48 28.28
N GLY A 240 28.04 -1.59 28.64
CA GLY A 240 26.93 -1.67 27.69
C GLY A 240 25.97 -0.46 27.74
N ARG A 241 25.47 -0.02 26.59
CA ARG A 241 24.47 1.06 26.45
C ARG A 241 23.43 0.76 25.36
N VAL A 242 22.24 1.33 25.48
CA VAL A 242 21.29 1.40 24.36
C VAL A 242 21.86 2.36 23.31
N GLY A 243 22.02 1.87 22.08
CA GLY A 243 22.50 2.66 20.94
C GLY A 243 21.36 3.32 20.16
N LEU A 244 20.24 2.62 19.97
CA LEU A 244 19.07 3.13 19.24
C LEU A 244 17.81 2.33 19.60
N GLN A 245 16.69 3.02 19.80
CA GLN A 245 15.37 2.44 19.98
C GLN A 245 14.31 3.28 19.25
N ASP A 246 14.24 3.13 17.93
CA ASP A 246 13.29 3.88 17.09
C ASP A 246 12.76 3.00 15.95
N ARG A 247 11.43 2.98 15.77
CA ARG A 247 10.70 2.27 14.70
C ARG A 247 11.03 0.76 14.55
N GLY A 248 11.65 0.14 15.55
CA GLY A 248 12.13 -1.24 15.50
C GLY A 248 13.28 -1.49 14.52
N VAL A 249 14.03 -0.43 14.15
CA VAL A 249 15.21 -0.54 13.29
C VAL A 249 16.42 -0.87 14.15
N ALA A 250 17.01 -2.02 13.90
CA ALA A 250 18.11 -2.56 14.69
C ALA A 250 18.81 -3.70 13.93
N GLN A 251 19.83 -4.29 14.57
CA GLN A 251 20.71 -5.33 14.02
C GLN A 251 21.52 -4.87 12.81
N GLY A 252 22.85 -4.95 12.93
CA GLY A 252 23.78 -4.40 11.96
C GLY A 252 25.00 -3.82 12.65
N GLY A 253 25.55 -2.74 12.15
CA GLY A 253 26.83 -2.22 12.65
C GLY A 253 27.22 -0.87 12.09
N LEU A 254 28.52 -0.57 12.12
CA LEU A 254 29.07 0.74 11.76
C LEU A 254 29.83 0.72 10.44
N ILE A 255 29.66 1.78 9.66
CA ILE A 255 30.43 2.03 8.44
C ILE A 255 30.81 3.50 8.36
N ASN A 256 32.00 3.79 7.83
CA ASN A 256 32.43 5.16 7.55
C ASN A 256 32.57 5.41 6.05
N THR A 257 32.40 6.67 5.65
CA THR A 257 32.72 7.15 4.31
C THR A 257 34.21 7.44 4.19
N PRO A 258 34.77 7.51 2.97
CA PRO A 258 36.12 8.00 2.74
C PRO A 258 36.37 9.41 3.31
N LYS A 259 35.31 10.20 3.49
CA LYS A 259 35.35 11.55 4.08
C LYS A 259 35.35 11.55 5.63
N GLY A 260 35.24 10.38 6.25
CA GLY A 260 35.20 10.24 7.71
C GLY A 260 33.82 10.39 8.33
N GLU A 261 32.75 10.53 7.54
CA GLU A 261 31.38 10.52 8.05
C GLU A 261 30.99 9.10 8.45
N TRP A 262 30.23 8.94 9.53
CA TRP A 262 29.83 7.63 10.04
C TRP A 262 28.34 7.39 9.85
N TYR A 263 28.00 6.13 9.63
CA TYR A 263 26.64 5.64 9.57
C TYR A 263 26.53 4.31 10.31
N ALA A 264 25.37 4.08 10.93
CA ALA A 264 24.94 2.77 11.36
C ALA A 264 24.07 2.16 10.24
N TYR A 265 24.49 1.02 9.70
CA TYR A 265 23.67 0.22 8.81
C TYR A 265 22.85 -0.75 9.66
N LEU A 266 21.54 -0.75 9.49
CA LEU A 266 20.58 -1.54 10.27
C LEU A 266 19.49 -2.08 9.34
N PHE A 267 18.50 -2.80 9.87
CA PHE A 267 17.30 -3.11 9.10
C PHE A 267 16.02 -3.07 9.95
N ARG A 268 14.87 -2.96 9.27
CA ARG A 268 13.54 -2.93 9.87
C ARG A 268 12.69 -4.10 9.38
N ASP A 269 11.96 -4.73 10.29
CA ASP A 269 10.88 -5.65 9.93
C ASP A 269 9.72 -4.85 9.32
N ASN A 270 9.44 -5.07 8.02
CA ASN A 270 8.59 -4.16 7.24
C ASN A 270 7.46 -4.90 6.51
N GLY A 271 6.73 -5.75 7.25
CA GLY A 271 5.59 -6.50 6.73
C GLY A 271 5.99 -7.50 5.64
N ALA A 272 5.09 -7.74 4.68
CA ALA A 272 5.25 -8.75 3.65
C ALA A 272 6.46 -8.53 2.72
N VAL A 273 6.96 -7.30 2.54
CA VAL A 273 8.15 -7.07 1.71
C VAL A 273 9.41 -7.68 2.34
N GLY A 274 9.38 -7.97 3.64
CA GLY A 274 10.49 -8.55 4.40
C GLY A 274 11.23 -7.53 5.26
N ARG A 275 12.50 -7.83 5.50
CA ARG A 275 13.39 -7.09 6.40
C ARG A 275 14.29 -6.18 5.57
N VAL A 276 14.07 -4.87 5.67
CA VAL A 276 14.60 -3.88 4.72
C VAL A 276 15.75 -3.06 5.33
N PRO A 277 16.88 -2.88 4.63
CA PRO A 277 18.00 -2.06 5.09
C PRO A 277 17.66 -0.58 5.33
N TYR A 278 18.17 -0.06 6.45
CA TYR A 278 18.17 1.34 6.84
C TYR A 278 19.59 1.82 7.05
N LEU A 279 19.82 3.10 6.80
CA LEU A 279 21.08 3.76 7.10
C LEU A 279 20.80 4.96 8.00
N VAL A 280 21.57 5.11 9.07
CA VAL A 280 21.36 6.15 10.08
C VAL A 280 22.67 6.89 10.34
N PRO A 281 22.73 8.22 10.23
CA PRO A 281 23.95 8.98 10.54
C PRO A 281 24.44 8.70 11.96
N VAL A 282 25.77 8.70 12.14
CA VAL A 282 26.42 8.51 13.44
C VAL A 282 27.37 9.66 13.70
N THR A 283 27.30 10.19 14.92
CA THR A 283 28.32 11.08 15.48
C THR A 283 29.03 10.38 16.63
N TRP A 284 30.22 10.86 17.01
CA TRP A 284 30.96 10.31 18.13
C TRP A 284 30.99 11.31 19.29
N LYS A 285 30.64 10.86 20.49
CA LYS A 285 30.68 11.67 21.71
C LYS A 285 31.20 10.83 22.86
N ASP A 286 32.22 11.32 23.57
CA ASP A 286 32.84 10.66 24.73
C ASP A 286 33.25 9.19 24.45
N GLY A 287 33.73 8.95 23.23
CA GLY A 287 34.12 7.62 22.75
C GLY A 287 32.94 6.65 22.56
N TRP A 288 31.72 7.14 22.33
CA TRP A 288 30.53 6.37 22.01
C TRP A 288 29.92 6.81 20.68
N PRO A 289 29.43 5.86 19.84
CA PRO A 289 28.63 6.20 18.67
C PRO A 289 27.23 6.65 19.11
N VAL A 290 26.82 7.83 18.67
CA VAL A 290 25.47 8.38 18.83
C VAL A 290 24.75 8.22 17.50
N ILE A 291 23.77 7.31 17.47
CA ILE A 291 23.04 6.93 16.27
C ILE A 291 21.80 7.82 16.10
N GLY A 292 21.68 8.45 14.93
CA GLY A 292 20.57 9.33 14.61
C GLY A 292 20.70 10.73 15.22
N THR A 293 19.68 11.56 14.99
CA THR A 293 19.57 12.90 15.60
C THR A 293 18.55 12.81 16.72
N ASP A 294 18.95 13.14 17.95
CA ASP A 294 18.12 12.99 19.16
C ASP A 294 17.52 11.58 19.33
N GLY A 295 18.29 10.56 18.95
CA GLY A 295 17.87 9.15 19.00
C GLY A 295 16.81 8.78 17.96
N LYS A 296 16.58 9.63 16.95
CA LYS A 296 15.61 9.41 15.87
C LYS A 296 16.29 9.13 14.53
N ILE A 297 15.64 8.25 13.77
CA ILE A 297 16.05 7.90 12.41
C ILE A 297 15.51 8.97 11.47
N PRO A 298 16.36 9.58 10.63
CA PRO A 298 15.89 10.56 9.67
C PRO A 298 15.15 9.88 8.51
N ASP A 299 14.09 10.54 8.03
CA ASP A 299 13.36 10.07 6.86
C ASP A 299 14.18 10.23 5.58
N THR A 300 15.05 11.24 5.53
CA THR A 300 15.97 11.51 4.40
C THR A 300 17.44 11.49 4.82
N LEU A 301 18.29 11.17 3.85
CA LEU A 301 19.73 11.06 3.99
C LEU A 301 20.40 12.02 3.01
N ASN A 302 21.51 12.60 3.46
CA ASN A 302 22.40 13.38 2.59
C ASN A 302 23.30 12.45 1.75
N LEU A 303 22.68 11.59 0.96
CA LEU A 303 23.33 10.63 0.06
C LEU A 303 22.63 10.66 -1.31
N PRO A 304 23.28 10.18 -2.38
CA PRO A 304 22.70 10.16 -3.72
C PRO A 304 21.39 9.39 -3.77
N ARG A 305 20.44 9.86 -4.57
CA ARG A 305 19.18 9.15 -4.82
C ARG A 305 19.43 7.77 -5.44
N SER A 306 18.61 6.80 -5.05
CA SER A 306 18.57 5.47 -5.63
C SER A 306 18.23 5.52 -7.12
N LYS A 307 18.93 4.70 -7.90
CA LYS A 307 18.69 4.46 -9.33
C LYS A 307 17.68 3.34 -9.58
N GLY A 308 17.03 2.85 -8.53
CA GLY A 308 16.14 1.68 -8.57
C GLY A 308 16.88 0.37 -8.32
N TYR A 309 16.13 -0.74 -8.33
CA TYR A 309 16.62 -2.07 -7.97
C TYR A 309 16.85 -3.00 -9.18
N ASN A 310 16.34 -2.62 -10.36
CA ASN A 310 16.45 -3.34 -11.62
C ASN A 310 17.32 -2.56 -12.65
N PRO A 311 18.46 -3.10 -13.12
CA PRO A 311 19.09 -4.36 -12.70
C PRO A 311 20.01 -4.15 -11.49
N GLY A 312 19.99 -5.08 -10.53
CA GLY A 312 20.91 -5.04 -9.39
C GLY A 312 20.54 -6.03 -8.30
N ILE A 313 19.54 -5.67 -7.49
CA ILE A 313 18.96 -6.53 -6.45
C ILE A 313 17.95 -7.50 -7.07
N VAL A 314 17.26 -7.03 -8.11
CA VAL A 314 16.35 -7.78 -8.98
C VAL A 314 16.75 -7.53 -10.44
N CYS A 315 16.31 -8.36 -11.38
CA CYS A 315 16.44 -8.07 -12.80
C CYS A 315 15.36 -8.75 -13.65
N SER A 316 15.00 -8.11 -14.76
CA SER A 316 14.32 -8.80 -15.85
C SER A 316 15.30 -9.76 -16.55
N ASP A 317 14.79 -10.82 -17.16
CA ASP A 317 15.58 -11.85 -17.83
C ASP A 317 14.81 -12.45 -19.02
N GLU A 318 15.40 -12.39 -20.22
CA GLU A 318 14.85 -12.98 -21.45
C GLU A 318 15.33 -14.43 -21.67
N PHE A 319 16.05 -15.01 -20.69
CA PHE A 319 16.64 -16.36 -20.73
C PHE A 319 17.55 -16.67 -21.93
N THR A 320 17.87 -15.66 -22.74
CA THR A 320 18.86 -15.70 -23.81
C THR A 320 20.24 -15.48 -23.22
N ARG A 321 21.22 -16.30 -23.65
CA ARG A 321 22.61 -16.23 -23.18
C ARG A 321 23.58 -16.21 -24.33
N LYS A 322 24.59 -15.34 -24.24
CA LYS A 322 25.76 -15.37 -25.13
C LYS A 322 26.76 -16.43 -24.68
N PRO A 323 27.62 -16.95 -25.58
CA PRO A 323 28.70 -17.85 -25.19
C PRO A 323 29.55 -17.25 -24.06
N GLY A 324 29.71 -17.99 -22.96
CA GLY A 324 30.49 -17.58 -21.79
C GLY A 324 29.74 -16.71 -20.77
N GLU A 325 28.49 -16.33 -21.01
CA GLU A 325 27.66 -15.68 -19.98
C GLU A 325 27.23 -16.68 -18.90
N PRO A 326 27.10 -16.25 -17.63
CA PRO A 326 26.54 -17.08 -16.57
C PRO A 326 25.13 -17.57 -16.93
N ALA A 327 24.80 -18.82 -16.58
CA ALA A 327 23.50 -19.41 -16.87
C ALA A 327 22.34 -18.58 -16.27
N LEU A 328 22.47 -18.10 -15.03
CA LEU A 328 21.45 -17.24 -14.41
C LEU A 328 22.09 -15.95 -13.88
N PRO A 329 21.46 -14.78 -14.11
CA PRO A 329 21.79 -13.56 -13.39
C PRO A 329 21.78 -13.76 -11.87
N LEU A 330 22.63 -13.02 -11.17
CA LEU A 330 22.80 -13.11 -9.72
C LEU A 330 21.58 -12.62 -8.91
N ALA A 331 20.53 -12.10 -9.54
CA ALA A 331 19.28 -11.80 -8.84
C ALA A 331 18.49 -13.08 -8.52
N TRP A 332 18.68 -14.14 -9.31
CA TRP A 332 17.96 -15.40 -9.17
C TRP A 332 18.51 -16.25 -8.03
N GLN A 333 17.59 -16.81 -7.26
CA GLN A 333 17.87 -17.87 -6.28
C GLN A 333 16.77 -18.92 -6.34
N TRP A 334 17.13 -20.19 -6.28
CA TRP A 334 16.23 -21.30 -6.10
C TRP A 334 15.67 -21.32 -4.68
N ASN A 335 14.40 -21.68 -4.55
CA ASN A 335 13.84 -22.13 -3.28
C ASN A 335 14.40 -23.53 -2.99
N HIS A 336 15.30 -23.64 -1.99
CA HIS A 336 16.11 -24.83 -1.73
C HIS A 336 17.10 -25.17 -2.86
N GLN A 337 17.91 -26.22 -2.68
CA GLN A 337 18.90 -26.63 -3.67
C GLN A 337 18.20 -27.21 -4.92
N PRO A 338 18.56 -26.75 -6.13
CA PRO A 338 17.94 -27.22 -7.36
C PRO A 338 18.35 -28.67 -7.67
N ASP A 339 17.56 -29.33 -8.50
CA ASP A 339 17.96 -30.49 -9.29
C ASP A 339 18.41 -30.02 -10.67
N ASN A 340 19.73 -30.02 -10.90
CA ASN A 340 20.30 -29.53 -12.14
C ASN A 340 20.02 -30.42 -13.37
N GLN A 341 19.44 -31.61 -13.18
CA GLN A 341 18.99 -32.44 -14.31
C GLN A 341 17.64 -31.97 -14.88
N HIS A 342 16.89 -31.18 -14.10
CA HIS A 342 15.48 -30.86 -14.35
C HIS A 342 15.23 -29.37 -14.64
N TRP A 343 16.27 -28.65 -15.06
CA TRP A 343 16.14 -27.33 -15.67
C TRP A 343 17.19 -27.13 -16.76
N SER A 344 16.90 -26.32 -17.78
CA SER A 344 17.84 -26.05 -18.86
C SER A 344 17.58 -24.71 -19.55
N LEU A 345 18.65 -24.05 -20.00
CA LEU A 345 18.61 -22.90 -20.92
C LEU A 345 19.11 -23.26 -22.33
N SER A 346 19.58 -24.50 -22.52
CA SER A 346 20.21 -24.96 -23.76
C SER A 346 19.34 -25.95 -24.53
N GLN A 347 18.42 -26.66 -23.87
CA GLN A 347 17.46 -27.54 -24.54
C GLN A 347 16.53 -26.79 -25.49
N ARG A 348 16.20 -25.53 -25.15
CA ARG A 348 15.51 -24.57 -26.03
C ARG A 348 16.12 -23.19 -25.80
N PRO A 349 17.10 -22.76 -26.61
CA PRO A 349 17.74 -21.45 -26.45
C PRO A 349 16.72 -20.31 -26.44
N GLY A 350 16.89 -19.36 -25.51
CA GLY A 350 15.95 -18.26 -25.29
C GLY A 350 14.82 -18.58 -24.31
N TYR A 351 14.76 -19.80 -23.77
CA TYR A 351 13.73 -20.21 -22.80
C TYR A 351 14.38 -20.89 -21.59
N LEU A 352 13.83 -20.64 -20.41
CA LEU A 352 14.06 -21.48 -19.23
C LEU A 352 13.10 -22.67 -19.28
N ARG A 353 13.64 -23.85 -19.56
CA ARG A 353 12.90 -25.10 -19.43
C ARG A 353 12.94 -25.62 -18.00
N ILE A 354 11.79 -26.00 -17.45
CA ILE A 354 11.67 -26.69 -16.16
C ILE A 354 10.94 -28.02 -16.38
N THR A 355 11.55 -29.14 -16.01
CA THR A 355 11.01 -30.50 -16.21
C THR A 355 10.61 -31.11 -14.87
N THR A 356 9.44 -31.74 -14.80
CA THR A 356 8.98 -32.40 -13.57
C THR A 356 9.78 -33.70 -13.32
N GLY A 357 10.59 -33.71 -12.26
CA GLY A 357 11.43 -34.87 -11.92
C GLY A 357 10.84 -35.82 -10.88
N ARG A 358 9.80 -35.38 -10.15
CA ARG A 358 9.14 -36.14 -9.08
C ARG A 358 7.70 -35.71 -8.89
N ILE A 359 6.97 -36.51 -8.11
CA ILE A 359 5.62 -36.20 -7.67
C ILE A 359 5.68 -35.42 -6.36
N ASP A 360 5.04 -34.25 -6.33
CA ASP A 360 4.87 -33.38 -5.17
C ASP A 360 3.37 -33.04 -5.00
N GLN A 361 2.90 -32.87 -3.76
CA GLN A 361 1.50 -32.55 -3.46
C GLN A 361 1.22 -31.05 -3.37
N GLU A 362 2.25 -30.26 -3.03
CA GLU A 362 2.15 -28.83 -2.83
C GLU A 362 3.39 -28.13 -3.39
N VAL A 363 3.20 -26.90 -3.87
CA VAL A 363 4.27 -26.13 -4.50
C VAL A 363 5.43 -25.81 -3.54
N THR A 364 5.18 -25.79 -2.22
CA THR A 364 6.24 -25.60 -1.22
C THR A 364 7.15 -26.82 -1.03
N GLN A 365 6.83 -27.97 -1.62
CA GLN A 365 7.73 -29.13 -1.70
C GLN A 365 8.34 -29.30 -3.10
N ALA A 366 7.86 -28.53 -4.08
CA ALA A 366 8.37 -28.58 -5.44
C ALA A 366 9.82 -28.09 -5.54
N ARG A 367 10.70 -28.94 -6.06
CA ARG A 367 12.05 -28.55 -6.45
C ARG A 367 12.02 -27.65 -7.68
N ASN A 368 13.14 -26.95 -7.90
CA ASN A 368 13.32 -26.06 -9.05
C ASN A 368 12.30 -24.91 -9.14
N THR A 369 11.80 -24.44 -7.99
CA THR A 369 11.11 -23.14 -7.94
C THR A 369 12.17 -22.03 -7.97
N LEU A 370 12.26 -21.30 -9.08
CA LEU A 370 13.24 -20.23 -9.31
C LEU A 370 12.67 -18.88 -8.85
N THR A 371 13.39 -18.11 -8.04
CA THR A 371 12.82 -16.93 -7.36
C THR A 371 13.66 -15.66 -7.43
N GLN A 372 12.99 -14.50 -7.39
CA GLN A 372 13.59 -13.19 -7.09
C GLN A 372 12.84 -12.48 -5.98
N ARG A 373 13.50 -11.52 -5.32
CA ARG A 373 12.88 -10.65 -4.32
C ARG A 373 11.72 -9.86 -4.94
N THR A 374 10.63 -9.69 -4.20
CA THR A 374 9.74 -8.55 -4.42
C THR A 374 10.41 -7.28 -3.87
N PHE A 375 9.91 -6.12 -4.27
CA PHE A 375 10.37 -4.84 -3.72
C PHE A 375 9.21 -3.84 -3.59
N GLY A 376 9.39 -2.88 -2.68
CA GLY A 376 8.43 -1.82 -2.39
C GLY A 376 8.71 -0.51 -3.14
N PRO A 377 7.74 0.42 -3.11
CA PRO A 377 6.43 0.26 -2.47
C PRO A 377 5.47 -0.62 -3.28
N ILE A 378 5.75 -0.87 -4.56
CA ILE A 378 5.03 -1.80 -5.44
C ILE A 378 6.05 -2.46 -6.37
N SER A 379 5.82 -3.74 -6.68
CA SER A 379 6.50 -4.43 -7.77
C SER A 379 5.56 -5.39 -8.49
N SER A 380 5.82 -5.65 -9.77
CA SER A 380 5.14 -6.70 -10.53
C SER A 380 6.12 -7.58 -11.28
N GLY A 381 5.85 -8.88 -11.28
CA GLY A 381 6.50 -9.87 -12.13
C GLY A 381 5.58 -10.30 -13.26
N THR A 382 6.10 -10.43 -14.47
CA THR A 382 5.38 -10.87 -15.68
C THR A 382 6.18 -11.94 -16.40
N THR A 383 5.52 -12.94 -16.96
CA THR A 383 6.16 -14.01 -17.74
C THR A 383 5.24 -14.54 -18.83
N ALA A 384 5.79 -15.25 -19.80
CA ALA A 384 5.07 -16.08 -20.74
C ALA A 384 5.57 -17.52 -20.63
N ILE A 385 4.64 -18.49 -20.61
CA ILE A 385 4.96 -19.91 -20.47
C ILE A 385 4.31 -20.69 -21.61
N ASP A 386 5.13 -21.45 -22.34
CA ASP A 386 4.68 -22.49 -23.27
C ASP A 386 4.46 -23.80 -22.50
N VAL A 387 3.20 -24.21 -22.43
CA VAL A 387 2.70 -25.35 -21.65
C VAL A 387 2.46 -26.60 -22.50
N SER A 388 2.93 -26.61 -23.76
CA SER A 388 2.69 -27.71 -24.68
C SER A 388 3.25 -29.06 -24.21
N GLY A 389 4.32 -29.04 -23.40
CA GLY A 389 4.97 -30.24 -22.88
C GLY A 389 4.43 -30.74 -21.53
N MET A 390 3.39 -30.13 -20.96
CA MET A 390 2.78 -30.60 -19.71
C MET A 390 2.11 -31.96 -19.89
N LYS A 391 2.15 -32.77 -18.82
CA LYS A 391 1.46 -34.07 -18.68
C LYS A 391 0.37 -34.02 -17.62
N ASP A 392 -0.44 -35.08 -17.55
CA ASP A 392 -1.51 -35.18 -16.56
C ASP A 392 -0.98 -34.98 -15.13
N GLY A 393 -1.61 -34.05 -14.41
CA GLY A 393 -1.25 -33.70 -13.05
C GLY A 393 -0.11 -32.70 -12.91
N ASP A 394 0.43 -32.14 -14.00
CA ASP A 394 1.40 -31.04 -13.93
C ASP A 394 0.73 -29.71 -13.53
N TYR A 395 1.49 -28.91 -12.78
CA TYR A 395 1.17 -27.55 -12.36
C TYR A 395 2.38 -26.63 -12.59
N THR A 396 2.19 -25.53 -13.28
CA THR A 396 3.23 -24.51 -13.53
C THR A 396 2.69 -23.11 -13.36
N GLY A 397 3.53 -22.11 -13.09
CA GLY A 397 3.09 -20.72 -13.10
C GLY A 397 4.04 -19.72 -12.49
N LEU A 398 3.47 -18.57 -12.15
CA LEU A 398 4.11 -17.45 -11.46
C LEU A 398 3.47 -17.26 -10.08
N MET A 399 4.29 -17.22 -9.04
CA MET A 399 3.83 -17.13 -7.65
C MET A 399 4.35 -15.89 -6.92
N LEU A 400 3.64 -15.51 -5.86
CA LEU A 400 4.15 -14.76 -4.72
C LEU A 400 4.43 -15.75 -3.59
N LEU A 401 5.70 -16.15 -3.45
CA LEU A 401 6.19 -17.17 -2.53
C LEU A 401 6.37 -16.61 -1.12
N GLN A 402 5.65 -17.22 -0.18
CA GLN A 402 5.90 -17.29 1.26
C GLN A 402 5.10 -18.52 1.76
N LYS A 403 5.05 -18.80 3.07
CA LYS A 403 4.17 -19.84 3.65
C LYS A 403 2.73 -19.66 3.19
N ASN A 404 2.23 -18.43 3.27
CA ASN A 404 0.91 -18.04 2.76
C ASN A 404 1.07 -17.53 1.33
N TYR A 405 1.33 -18.45 0.40
CA TYR A 405 1.55 -18.12 -1.01
C TYR A 405 0.25 -17.89 -1.76
N GLY A 406 0.37 -17.27 -2.94
CA GLY A 406 -0.63 -17.34 -3.99
C GLY A 406 0.06 -17.39 -5.34
N TRP A 407 -0.57 -17.99 -6.34
CA TRP A 407 0.01 -18.11 -7.66
C TRP A 407 -1.04 -18.19 -8.76
N VAL A 408 -0.63 -17.81 -9.97
CA VAL A 408 -1.41 -17.94 -11.21
C VAL A 408 -0.61 -18.74 -12.21
N GLY A 409 -1.28 -19.64 -12.92
CA GLY A 409 -0.58 -20.64 -13.69
C GLY A 409 -1.48 -21.54 -14.50
N VAL A 410 -0.96 -22.69 -14.91
CA VAL A 410 -1.69 -23.72 -15.65
C VAL A 410 -1.63 -25.02 -14.87
N LYS A 411 -2.77 -25.70 -14.79
CA LYS A 411 -2.84 -27.13 -14.42
C LYS A 411 -3.24 -27.97 -15.61
N ASP A 412 -2.69 -29.17 -15.72
CA ASP A 412 -3.16 -30.20 -16.64
C ASP A 412 -3.93 -31.27 -15.85
N SER A 413 -5.15 -31.57 -16.28
CA SER A 413 -5.99 -32.60 -15.71
C SER A 413 -6.56 -33.48 -16.82
N ALA A 414 -6.12 -34.72 -16.86
CA ALA A 414 -6.46 -35.70 -17.89
C ALA A 414 -6.24 -35.17 -19.33
N GLY A 415 -5.17 -34.40 -19.56
CA GLY A 415 -4.81 -33.81 -20.84
C GLY A 415 -5.51 -32.48 -21.15
N ALA A 416 -6.48 -32.07 -20.34
CA ALA A 416 -7.12 -30.75 -20.44
C ALA A 416 -6.37 -29.71 -19.61
N LYS A 417 -6.02 -28.58 -20.23
CA LYS A 417 -5.26 -27.50 -19.58
C LYS A 417 -6.18 -26.38 -19.13
N TRP A 418 -5.90 -25.84 -17.95
CA TRP A 418 -6.69 -24.78 -17.32
C TRP A 418 -5.78 -23.70 -16.77
N VAL A 419 -6.04 -22.44 -17.11
CA VAL A 419 -5.47 -21.32 -16.37
C VAL A 419 -6.16 -21.27 -15.01
N VAL A 420 -5.38 -21.33 -13.94
CA VAL A 420 -5.89 -21.33 -12.57
C VAL A 420 -5.21 -20.28 -11.71
N MET A 421 -5.92 -19.86 -10.67
CA MET A 421 -5.35 -19.09 -9.57
C MET A 421 -5.55 -19.85 -8.26
N ILE A 422 -4.45 -20.06 -7.54
CA ILE A 422 -4.45 -20.66 -6.21
C ILE A 422 -4.09 -19.61 -5.17
N ASN A 423 -4.87 -19.60 -4.08
CA ASN A 423 -4.69 -18.73 -2.93
C ASN A 423 -4.58 -19.53 -1.65
N THR A 424 -3.72 -19.10 -0.72
CA THR A 424 -3.70 -19.68 0.63
C THR A 424 -4.75 -19.01 1.51
N ARG A 425 -5.80 -19.73 1.88
CA ARG A 425 -6.86 -19.29 2.82
C ARG A 425 -6.86 -20.16 4.06
N GLY A 426 -6.75 -19.54 5.23
CA GLY A 426 -6.74 -20.27 6.50
C GLY A 426 -5.64 -21.35 6.58
N GLY A 427 -4.51 -21.14 5.88
CA GLY A 427 -3.40 -22.10 5.81
C GLY A 427 -3.59 -23.26 4.83
N LYS A 428 -4.63 -23.24 3.97
CA LYS A 428 -4.88 -24.25 2.94
C LYS A 428 -4.85 -23.62 1.55
N GLN A 429 -4.37 -24.36 0.56
CA GLN A 429 -4.50 -23.96 -0.84
C GLN A 429 -5.96 -24.05 -1.30
N VAL A 430 -6.44 -23.01 -1.98
CA VAL A 430 -7.79 -22.90 -2.53
C VAL A 430 -7.69 -22.43 -3.98
N GLU A 431 -8.35 -23.14 -4.89
CA GLU A 431 -8.52 -22.69 -6.28
C GLU A 431 -9.66 -21.65 -6.33
N GLU A 432 -9.31 -20.40 -6.63
CA GLU A 432 -10.26 -19.27 -6.66
C GLU A 432 -10.60 -18.82 -8.09
N GLY A 433 -9.94 -19.39 -9.10
CA GLY A 433 -10.23 -19.12 -10.51
C GLY A 433 -9.75 -20.25 -11.41
N SER A 434 -10.53 -20.55 -12.45
CA SER A 434 -10.27 -21.68 -13.35
C SER A 434 -10.91 -21.41 -14.71
N ILE A 435 -10.10 -21.42 -15.78
CA ILE A 435 -10.54 -21.08 -17.15
C ILE A 435 -9.88 -22.07 -18.12
N PRO A 436 -10.64 -22.70 -19.05
CA PRO A 436 -10.06 -23.58 -20.05
C PRO A 436 -8.98 -22.88 -20.89
N LEU A 437 -7.85 -23.54 -21.12
CA LEU A 437 -6.78 -23.06 -21.98
C LEU A 437 -6.72 -23.89 -23.26
N GLN A 438 -7.03 -23.26 -24.39
CA GLN A 438 -7.06 -23.92 -25.71
C GLN A 438 -5.83 -23.62 -26.58
N GLN A 439 -4.83 -22.96 -26.01
CA GLN A 439 -3.60 -22.54 -26.70
C GLN A 439 -2.36 -22.96 -25.92
N LYS A 440 -1.20 -22.92 -26.59
CA LYS A 440 0.07 -23.43 -26.03
C LYS A 440 0.77 -22.44 -25.11
N VAL A 441 0.60 -21.14 -25.34
CA VAL A 441 1.31 -20.09 -24.59
C VAL A 441 0.30 -19.31 -23.76
N VAL A 442 0.65 -19.01 -22.51
CA VAL A 442 -0.10 -18.12 -21.63
C VAL A 442 0.83 -17.11 -21.00
N TYR A 443 0.36 -15.88 -20.85
CA TYR A 443 1.05 -14.81 -20.15
C TYR A 443 0.50 -14.67 -18.74
N LEU A 444 1.38 -14.53 -17.76
CA LEU A 444 1.05 -14.52 -16.34
C LEU A 444 1.67 -13.30 -15.68
N LYS A 445 0.92 -12.66 -14.78
CA LYS A 445 1.40 -11.49 -14.03
C LYS A 445 0.97 -11.59 -12.57
N ALA A 446 1.92 -11.30 -11.68
CA ALA A 446 1.69 -11.16 -10.25
C ALA A 446 2.15 -9.76 -9.81
N LEU A 447 1.33 -9.06 -9.02
CA LEU A 447 1.67 -7.76 -8.44
C LEU A 447 1.67 -7.84 -6.92
N ALA A 448 2.69 -7.27 -6.30
CA ALA A 448 2.82 -7.10 -4.86
C ALA A 448 2.73 -5.62 -4.49
N ASN A 449 1.77 -5.26 -3.65
CA ASN A 449 1.56 -3.91 -3.14
C ASN A 449 1.86 -3.83 -1.64
N PHE A 450 2.90 -3.07 -1.30
CA PHE A 450 3.37 -2.85 0.08
C PHE A 450 3.13 -1.43 0.58
N ARG A 451 2.46 -0.57 -0.21
CA ARG A 451 2.16 0.82 0.18
C ARG A 451 1.40 0.84 1.50
N ASN A 452 1.88 1.65 2.43
CA ASN A 452 1.24 1.87 3.74
C ASN A 452 0.97 0.56 4.51
N GLY A 453 1.76 -0.49 4.29
CA GLY A 453 1.55 -1.80 4.91
C GLY A 453 0.32 -2.56 4.41
N ALA A 454 -0.16 -2.27 3.19
CA ALA A 454 -1.32 -2.95 2.62
C ALA A 454 -1.11 -4.47 2.48
N ASP A 455 0.11 -4.86 2.09
CA ASP A 455 0.54 -6.25 1.92
C ASP A 455 -0.45 -7.07 1.08
N LYS A 456 -0.76 -6.60 -0.14
CA LYS A 456 -1.71 -7.26 -1.06
C LYS A 456 -1.06 -7.78 -2.34
N GLY A 457 -1.36 -9.04 -2.67
CA GLY A 457 -0.97 -9.71 -3.90
C GLY A 457 -2.15 -9.83 -4.88
N TYR A 458 -1.89 -9.58 -6.16
CA TYR A 458 -2.89 -9.63 -7.24
C TYR A 458 -2.36 -10.44 -8.40
N PHE A 459 -3.26 -11.17 -9.08
CA PHE A 459 -2.89 -12.11 -10.13
C PHE A 459 -3.72 -11.91 -11.40
N TYR A 460 -3.04 -12.05 -12.53
CA TYR A 460 -3.61 -11.82 -13.85
C TYR A 460 -3.07 -12.85 -14.83
N TYR A 461 -3.88 -13.13 -15.86
CA TYR A 461 -3.46 -13.86 -17.03
C TYR A 461 -3.75 -13.05 -18.30
N SER A 462 -3.08 -13.39 -19.39
CA SER A 462 -3.38 -12.89 -20.72
C SER A 462 -3.13 -14.00 -21.75
N LEU A 463 -3.96 -14.02 -22.79
CA LEU A 463 -3.85 -14.99 -23.90
C LEU A 463 -3.11 -14.41 -25.11
N ASP A 464 -2.92 -13.10 -25.16
CA ASP A 464 -2.29 -12.38 -26.28
C ASP A 464 -1.07 -11.55 -25.85
N GLY A 465 -0.78 -11.48 -24.55
CA GLY A 465 0.28 -10.67 -23.96
C GLY A 465 -0.08 -9.19 -23.79
N ALA A 466 -1.27 -8.77 -24.25
CA ALA A 466 -1.71 -7.38 -24.25
C ALA A 466 -2.95 -7.16 -23.35
N ASP A 467 -4.02 -7.94 -23.51
CA ASP A 467 -5.22 -7.86 -22.66
C ASP A 467 -5.04 -8.71 -21.40
N TRP A 468 -4.78 -8.03 -20.28
CA TRP A 468 -4.61 -8.64 -18.98
C TRP A 468 -5.94 -8.74 -18.23
N LYS A 469 -6.29 -9.95 -17.83
CA LYS A 469 -7.53 -10.28 -17.10
C LYS A 469 -7.21 -10.71 -15.67
N PRO A 470 -7.86 -10.12 -14.65
CA PRO A 470 -7.71 -10.61 -13.27
C PRO A 470 -8.27 -12.02 -13.14
N ILE A 471 -7.71 -12.81 -12.22
CA ILE A 471 -8.19 -14.15 -11.90
C ILE A 471 -7.98 -14.43 -10.41
N GLY A 472 -8.99 -15.01 -9.76
CA GLY A 472 -8.99 -15.27 -8.32
C GLY A 472 -9.15 -14.01 -7.45
N GLY A 473 -9.13 -14.21 -6.12
CA GLY A 473 -9.23 -13.12 -5.15
C GLY A 473 -7.87 -12.53 -4.77
N VAL A 474 -7.89 -11.47 -3.97
CA VAL A 474 -6.67 -10.83 -3.45
C VAL A 474 -5.94 -11.79 -2.51
N LEU A 475 -4.62 -11.94 -2.66
CA LEU A 475 -3.77 -12.57 -1.66
C LEU A 475 -3.47 -11.56 -0.55
N GLN A 476 -3.91 -11.82 0.67
CA GLN A 476 -3.45 -11.07 1.83
C GLN A 476 -2.07 -11.59 2.22
N MET A 477 -1.03 -10.88 1.78
CA MET A 477 0.34 -11.24 2.10
C MET A 477 0.60 -10.99 3.59
N SER A 478 1.42 -11.84 4.20
CA SER A 478 1.82 -11.73 5.60
C SER A 478 3.22 -12.30 5.80
N TYR A 479 4.08 -11.65 6.57
CA TYR A 479 5.40 -12.20 6.90
C TYR A 479 5.28 -13.23 8.03
N THR A 480 5.71 -14.48 7.81
CA THR A 480 5.54 -15.56 8.81
C THR A 480 6.78 -16.41 9.03
N ILE A 481 6.86 -16.98 10.22
CA ILE A 481 7.66 -18.18 10.53
C ILE A 481 6.77 -19.39 10.15
N PRO A 482 7.25 -20.32 9.30
CA PRO A 482 8.62 -20.79 9.26
C PRO A 482 9.50 -20.22 8.15
N HIS A 483 9.04 -19.47 7.15
CA HIS A 483 9.96 -19.08 6.05
C HIS A 483 10.92 -17.96 6.46
N PHE A 484 10.48 -17.05 7.34
CA PHE A 484 11.27 -15.93 7.85
C PHE A 484 11.97 -15.11 6.74
N MET A 485 11.23 -14.92 5.64
CA MET A 485 11.68 -14.31 4.39
C MET A 485 10.54 -13.44 3.84
N GLY A 486 10.90 -12.30 3.24
CA GLY A 486 9.94 -11.47 2.49
C GLY A 486 9.35 -12.22 1.30
N TYR A 487 8.20 -11.74 0.79
CA TYR A 487 7.60 -12.37 -0.40
C TYR A 487 8.55 -12.30 -1.61
N ARG A 488 8.51 -13.34 -2.42
CA ARG A 488 9.31 -13.46 -3.64
C ARG A 488 8.46 -13.76 -4.86
N PHE A 489 8.83 -13.25 -6.02
CA PHE A 489 8.33 -13.80 -7.27
C PHE A 489 8.95 -15.18 -7.48
N GLY A 490 8.17 -16.16 -7.93
CA GLY A 490 8.67 -17.51 -8.20
C GLY A 490 8.10 -18.11 -9.49
N LEU A 491 8.96 -18.75 -10.28
CA LEU A 491 8.62 -19.57 -11.43
C LEU A 491 8.75 -21.04 -11.03
N PHE A 492 7.77 -21.87 -11.36
CA PHE A 492 7.75 -23.26 -10.92
C PHE A 492 7.12 -24.21 -11.93
N ASN A 493 7.45 -25.49 -11.82
CA ASN A 493 6.75 -26.60 -12.48
C ASN A 493 6.86 -27.85 -11.59
N PHE A 494 5.74 -28.51 -11.26
CA PHE A 494 5.72 -29.77 -10.50
C PHE A 494 4.59 -30.69 -10.95
N ALA A 495 4.75 -31.99 -10.70
CA ALA A 495 3.77 -33.02 -11.05
C ALA A 495 3.08 -33.55 -9.80
N THR A 496 1.79 -33.86 -9.91
CA THR A 496 1.00 -34.56 -8.88
C THR A 496 0.69 -36.01 -9.25
N ARG A 497 0.90 -36.40 -10.53
CA ARG A 497 0.56 -37.73 -11.06
C ARG A 497 1.67 -38.32 -11.92
N GLU A 498 2.03 -37.67 -13.02
CA GLU A 498 3.03 -38.19 -13.97
C GLU A 498 4.23 -37.26 -14.09
N THR A 499 5.45 -37.81 -14.05
CA THR A 499 6.69 -37.04 -14.22
C THR A 499 7.16 -36.96 -15.67
N GLY A 500 8.15 -36.11 -15.90
CA GLY A 500 8.77 -35.87 -17.21
C GLY A 500 7.99 -34.92 -18.10
N GLY A 501 6.97 -34.25 -17.58
CA GLY A 501 6.35 -33.10 -18.25
C GLY A 501 7.27 -31.88 -18.17
N GLN A 502 7.18 -31.01 -19.17
CA GLN A 502 8.10 -29.86 -19.32
C GLN A 502 7.36 -28.61 -19.76
N VAL A 503 7.83 -27.47 -19.27
CA VAL A 503 7.33 -26.14 -19.65
C VAL A 503 8.51 -25.26 -20.04
N ASP A 504 8.28 -24.35 -20.98
CA ASP A 504 9.29 -23.38 -21.42
C ASP A 504 8.85 -21.97 -21.03
N VAL A 505 9.59 -21.35 -20.12
CA VAL A 505 9.38 -19.96 -19.71
C VAL A 505 10.19 -19.05 -20.63
N ASP A 506 9.51 -18.17 -21.34
CA ASP A 506 10.11 -17.29 -22.38
C ASP A 506 10.93 -16.14 -21.76
N PHE A 507 10.33 -15.45 -20.80
CA PHE A 507 10.97 -14.33 -20.12
C PHE A 507 10.42 -14.16 -18.70
N PHE A 508 11.12 -13.38 -17.88
CA PHE A 508 10.61 -12.80 -16.66
C PHE A 508 10.89 -11.30 -16.66
N HIS A 509 9.85 -10.48 -16.62
CA HIS A 509 9.97 -9.02 -16.52
C HIS A 509 9.56 -8.55 -15.14
N ILE A 510 10.39 -7.71 -14.52
CA ILE A 510 10.10 -7.12 -13.22
C ILE A 510 10.10 -5.58 -13.30
N GLU A 511 9.05 -4.97 -12.79
CA GLU A 511 8.81 -3.53 -12.89
C GLU A 511 8.36 -2.93 -11.56
N ASP A 512 8.59 -1.62 -11.40
CA ASP A 512 8.17 -0.79 -10.25
C ASP A 512 6.81 -0.12 -10.48
N LYS A 513 6.05 -0.57 -11.48
CA LYS A 513 4.84 0.09 -11.96
C LYS A 513 3.58 -0.69 -11.66
N VAL A 514 2.51 0.09 -11.58
CA VAL A 514 1.14 -0.35 -11.65
C VAL A 514 0.71 -0.15 -13.10
N SER A 515 0.95 -1.12 -13.99
CA SER A 515 0.31 -1.11 -15.31
C SER A 515 -1.16 -1.54 -15.15
N PHE A 516 -1.99 -0.74 -14.46
CA PHE A 516 -3.43 -1.00 -14.38
C PHE A 516 -4.21 0.13 -15.04
N ASP A 517 -5.16 -0.30 -15.87
CA ASP A 517 -6.48 0.28 -15.80
C ASP A 517 -7.11 -0.20 -14.47
N SER A 518 -7.10 0.68 -13.48
CA SER A 518 -7.64 0.39 -12.14
C SER A 518 -9.16 0.11 -12.15
N SER A 519 -9.82 0.23 -13.31
CA SER A 519 -11.22 -0.13 -13.51
C SER A 519 -11.52 -1.62 -13.22
N LYS A 520 -10.57 -2.53 -13.48
CA LYS A 520 -10.82 -3.98 -13.42
C LYS A 520 -10.44 -4.65 -12.09
N VAL A 521 -9.92 -3.91 -11.11
CA VAL A 521 -9.61 -4.44 -9.76
C VAL A 521 -10.69 -4.00 -8.78
N VAL A 522 -11.91 -4.53 -8.91
CA VAL A 522 -12.93 -4.39 -7.86
C VAL A 522 -13.71 -5.67 -7.70
N ALA A 523 -13.36 -6.47 -6.71
CA ALA A 523 -14.31 -7.31 -5.99
C ALA A 523 -13.69 -7.61 -4.61
N ASP A 524 -14.07 -6.78 -3.62
CA ASP A 524 -14.31 -7.21 -2.23
C ASP A 524 -14.62 -6.01 -1.33
N LYS A 525 -14.18 -4.79 -1.68
CA LYS A 525 -14.49 -3.57 -0.92
C LYS A 525 -15.02 -2.44 -1.80
N GLY A 526 -16.19 -1.92 -1.48
CA GLY A 526 -16.72 -0.66 -2.00
C GLY A 526 -16.31 0.54 -1.14
N LEU A 527 -16.64 1.74 -1.60
CA LEU A 527 -16.28 2.99 -0.93
C LEU A 527 -16.78 3.03 0.53
N LYS A 528 -18.00 2.53 0.78
CA LYS A 528 -18.59 2.36 2.11
C LYS A 528 -17.69 1.57 3.10
N ASP A 529 -16.91 0.62 2.60
CA ASP A 529 -16.08 -0.25 3.44
C ASP A 529 -14.80 0.44 3.89
N TYR A 530 -14.25 1.35 3.06
CA TYR A 530 -13.10 2.18 3.42
C TYR A 530 -13.46 3.22 4.50
N TYR A 531 -14.72 3.64 4.56
CA TYR A 531 -15.21 4.67 5.47
C TYR A 531 -16.03 4.14 6.65
N GLN A 532 -16.08 2.82 6.86
CA GLN A 532 -16.88 2.19 7.91
C GLN A 532 -16.60 2.76 9.32
N SER A 533 -15.34 3.13 9.61
CA SER A 533 -14.93 3.73 10.89
C SER A 533 -14.97 5.26 10.91
N TYR A 534 -15.53 5.89 9.88
CA TYR A 534 -15.61 7.35 9.73
C TYR A 534 -17.06 7.81 9.68
N PHE A 535 -17.75 7.57 8.56
CA PHE A 535 -19.13 8.00 8.33
C PHE A 535 -19.75 7.24 7.14
N PRO A 536 -21.09 7.19 7.04
CA PRO A 536 -21.77 6.71 5.84
C PRO A 536 -21.35 7.47 4.58
N ILE A 537 -21.17 6.73 3.49
CA ILE A 537 -20.92 7.27 2.14
C ILE A 537 -22.14 6.95 1.29
N GLY A 538 -22.72 7.99 0.70
CA GLY A 538 -23.93 7.88 -0.10
C GLY A 538 -23.84 8.50 -1.48
N ALA A 539 -24.87 8.26 -2.27
CA ALA A 539 -25.07 8.89 -3.58
C ALA A 539 -26.53 9.31 -3.76
N ALA A 540 -26.75 10.42 -4.46
CA ALA A 540 -28.07 10.79 -4.92
C ALA A 540 -28.47 9.89 -6.10
N VAL A 541 -29.69 9.35 -6.06
CA VAL A 541 -30.16 8.33 -6.99
C VAL A 541 -31.52 8.70 -7.57
N THR A 542 -31.78 8.23 -8.78
CA THR A 542 -33.08 8.34 -9.46
C THR A 542 -33.73 6.97 -9.56
N PRO A 543 -35.04 6.88 -9.89
CA PRO A 543 -35.69 5.59 -10.14
C PRO A 543 -35.00 4.76 -11.24
N TRP A 544 -34.33 5.41 -12.18
CA TRP A 544 -33.63 4.78 -13.30
C TRP A 544 -32.33 4.08 -12.87
N SER A 545 -31.63 4.63 -11.86
CA SER A 545 -30.38 4.05 -11.34
C SER A 545 -30.60 2.80 -10.47
N LEU A 546 -31.85 2.43 -10.16
CA LEU A 546 -32.19 1.29 -9.29
C LEU A 546 -32.19 -0.06 -10.00
N LYS A 547 -31.80 -0.12 -11.28
CA LYS A 547 -31.75 -1.35 -12.08
C LYS A 547 -30.40 -1.53 -12.77
N GLY A 548 -30.07 -2.77 -13.10
CA GLY A 548 -28.91 -3.11 -13.92
C GLY A 548 -27.58 -2.73 -13.26
N PRO A 549 -26.55 -2.37 -14.06
CA PRO A 549 -25.21 -2.09 -13.55
C PRO A 549 -25.11 -0.95 -12.53
N GLU A 550 -25.94 0.09 -12.63
CA GLU A 550 -25.94 1.20 -11.65
C GLU A 550 -26.45 0.73 -10.28
N ALA A 551 -27.46 -0.15 -10.25
CA ALA A 551 -27.94 -0.74 -9.01
C ALA A 551 -26.86 -1.56 -8.29
N ALA A 552 -26.12 -2.37 -9.06
CA ALA A 552 -25.01 -3.15 -8.54
C ALA A 552 -23.88 -2.26 -8.01
N LEU A 553 -23.57 -1.18 -8.73
CA LEU A 553 -22.59 -0.20 -8.26
C LEU A 553 -23.06 0.48 -6.96
N ILE A 554 -24.35 0.84 -6.87
CA ILE A 554 -24.90 1.48 -5.66
C ILE A 554 -24.77 0.56 -4.44
N THR A 555 -25.21 -0.70 -4.55
CA THR A 555 -25.16 -1.66 -3.43
C THR A 555 -23.73 -2.04 -3.06
N GLN A 556 -22.82 -2.03 -4.03
CA GLN A 556 -21.40 -2.28 -3.78
C GLN A 556 -20.75 -1.09 -3.07
N GLN A 557 -20.94 0.14 -3.56
CA GLN A 557 -20.12 1.29 -3.18
C GLN A 557 -20.69 2.11 -2.02
N PHE A 558 -22.01 2.15 -1.83
CA PHE A 558 -22.67 3.10 -0.94
C PHE A 558 -23.48 2.41 0.16
N ASN A 559 -23.58 3.06 1.34
CA ASN A 559 -24.42 2.63 2.46
C ASN A 559 -25.47 3.68 2.87
N SER A 560 -25.60 4.76 2.08
CA SER A 560 -26.69 5.73 2.15
C SER A 560 -27.11 6.15 0.74
N VAL A 561 -28.38 6.52 0.56
CA VAL A 561 -28.88 7.12 -0.69
C VAL A 561 -29.76 8.33 -0.40
N THR A 562 -29.79 9.25 -1.35
CA THR A 562 -30.64 10.44 -1.33
C THR A 562 -31.54 10.42 -2.58
N PRO A 563 -32.88 10.48 -2.47
CA PRO A 563 -33.80 10.38 -3.61
C PRO A 563 -33.85 11.58 -4.57
N GLU A 564 -32.70 12.22 -4.87
CA GLU A 564 -32.48 13.32 -5.81
C GLU A 564 -33.73 14.18 -6.08
N ASN A 565 -34.25 14.20 -7.32
CA ASN A 565 -35.47 14.94 -7.66
C ASN A 565 -36.77 14.23 -7.24
N ALA A 566 -36.73 12.92 -6.97
CA ALA A 566 -37.91 12.09 -6.74
C ALA A 566 -38.65 12.42 -5.43
N MET A 567 -37.98 13.08 -4.47
CA MET A 567 -38.59 13.57 -3.23
C MET A 567 -38.79 15.10 -3.19
N LYS A 568 -38.52 15.82 -4.29
CA LYS A 568 -38.78 17.26 -4.34
C LYS A 568 -40.28 17.55 -4.31
N MET A 569 -40.64 18.65 -3.68
CA MET A 569 -42.04 19.02 -3.42
C MET A 569 -42.91 19.05 -4.69
N ALA A 570 -42.42 19.62 -5.80
CA ALA A 570 -43.15 19.63 -7.07
C ALA A 570 -43.38 18.24 -7.69
N VAL A 571 -42.54 17.25 -7.35
CA VAL A 571 -42.69 15.86 -7.82
C VAL A 571 -43.63 15.09 -6.90
N ILE A 572 -43.44 15.20 -5.59
CA ILE A 572 -44.24 14.49 -4.59
C ILE A 572 -45.67 15.03 -4.50
N HIS A 573 -45.85 16.35 -4.61
CA HIS A 573 -47.14 17.01 -4.36
C HIS A 573 -47.52 17.99 -5.49
N PRO A 574 -47.67 17.51 -6.74
CA PRO A 574 -47.81 18.35 -7.92
C PRO A 574 -49.12 19.15 -7.98
N ARG A 575 -50.17 18.74 -7.27
CA ARG A 575 -51.47 19.45 -7.15
C ARG A 575 -52.02 19.26 -5.74
N GLU A 576 -52.94 20.14 -5.31
CA GLU A 576 -53.43 20.22 -3.92
C GLU A 576 -53.84 18.86 -3.31
N ASP A 577 -54.67 18.09 -4.01
CA ASP A 577 -55.16 16.79 -3.53
C ASP A 577 -54.47 15.59 -4.19
N VAL A 578 -53.32 15.79 -4.87
CA VAL A 578 -52.64 14.74 -5.62
C VAL A 578 -51.20 14.59 -5.17
N TYR A 579 -50.89 13.41 -4.61
CA TYR A 579 -49.53 13.00 -4.31
C TYR A 579 -49.02 11.95 -5.31
N ASN A 580 -47.77 12.06 -5.70
CA ASN A 580 -47.06 11.08 -6.52
C ASN A 580 -45.85 10.53 -5.77
N PHE A 581 -46.04 9.40 -5.10
CA PHE A 581 -44.98 8.73 -4.36
C PHE A 581 -44.21 7.69 -5.17
N THR A 582 -44.58 7.42 -6.43
CA THR A 582 -44.05 6.28 -7.19
C THR A 582 -42.52 6.26 -7.27
N GLY A 583 -41.91 7.41 -7.56
CA GLY A 583 -40.44 7.53 -7.63
C GLY A 583 -39.78 7.32 -6.27
N ALA A 584 -40.22 8.07 -5.25
CA ALA A 584 -39.67 8.00 -3.90
C ALA A 584 -39.86 6.61 -3.25
N ASP A 585 -41.04 5.99 -3.40
CA ASP A 585 -41.32 4.65 -2.91
C ASP A 585 -40.38 3.61 -3.54
N SER A 586 -40.09 3.74 -4.84
CA SER A 586 -39.17 2.81 -5.52
C SER A 586 -37.76 2.88 -4.95
N ILE A 587 -37.28 4.08 -4.63
CA ILE A 587 -35.94 4.32 -4.06
C ILE A 587 -35.89 3.84 -2.62
N VAL A 588 -36.88 4.18 -1.80
CA VAL A 588 -36.96 3.73 -0.39
C VAL A 588 -37.06 2.21 -0.32
N ALA A 589 -37.89 1.59 -1.17
CA ALA A 589 -38.00 0.13 -1.23
C ALA A 589 -36.68 -0.53 -1.65
N PHE A 590 -35.97 0.05 -2.62
CA PHE A 590 -34.63 -0.43 -3.01
C PHE A 590 -33.64 -0.33 -1.85
N ALA A 591 -33.61 0.81 -1.16
CA ALA A 591 -32.69 1.04 -0.05
C ALA A 591 -32.95 0.08 1.11
N VAL A 592 -34.22 -0.06 1.53
CA VAL A 592 -34.63 -0.99 2.59
C VAL A 592 -34.26 -2.43 2.25
N ARG A 593 -34.53 -2.90 1.03
CA ARG A 593 -34.18 -4.27 0.60
C ARG A 593 -32.68 -4.56 0.64
N ASN A 594 -31.85 -3.53 0.50
CA ASN A 594 -30.38 -3.68 0.44
C ASN A 594 -29.69 -3.20 1.73
N GLY A 595 -30.42 -2.87 2.79
CA GLY A 595 -29.86 -2.39 4.05
C GLY A 595 -29.14 -1.03 3.93
N ILE A 596 -29.58 -0.18 3.00
CA ILE A 596 -29.02 1.14 2.73
C ILE A 596 -29.87 2.22 3.42
N LYS A 597 -29.22 3.19 4.08
CA LYS A 597 -29.92 4.31 4.73
C LYS A 597 -30.52 5.28 3.70
N VAL A 598 -31.64 5.92 4.02
CA VAL A 598 -32.24 6.95 3.16
C VAL A 598 -32.22 8.32 3.84
N ARG A 599 -31.63 9.31 3.18
CA ARG A 599 -31.78 10.74 3.53
C ARG A 599 -32.84 11.35 2.61
N GLY A 600 -33.91 11.90 3.18
CA GLY A 600 -34.98 12.55 2.42
C GLY A 600 -34.59 13.96 1.99
N HIS A 601 -34.87 14.31 0.73
CA HIS A 601 -34.45 15.57 0.12
C HIS A 601 -35.49 16.05 -0.92
N ALA A 602 -36.16 17.18 -0.75
CA ALA A 602 -36.21 18.08 0.41
C ALA A 602 -37.65 18.58 0.61
N LEU A 603 -38.03 18.87 1.85
CA LEU A 603 -39.43 19.13 2.24
C LEU A 603 -39.91 20.57 1.93
N CYS A 604 -39.02 21.56 2.07
CA CYS A 604 -39.33 22.96 1.79
C CYS A 604 -38.17 23.61 1.02
N TRP A 605 -38.41 23.96 -0.25
CA TRP A 605 -37.43 24.62 -1.11
C TRP A 605 -38.10 25.66 -2.01
N HIS A 606 -37.37 26.71 -2.36
CA HIS A 606 -37.91 27.81 -3.15
C HIS A 606 -37.94 27.53 -4.66
N ASN A 607 -36.98 26.74 -5.18
CA ASN A 607 -36.76 26.58 -6.62
C ASN A 607 -37.68 25.54 -7.28
N GLN A 608 -38.10 24.51 -6.54
CA GLN A 608 -38.98 23.44 -7.06
C GLN A 608 -40.20 23.18 -6.16
N ALA A 609 -40.82 24.27 -5.68
CA ALA A 609 -42.16 24.24 -5.11
C ALA A 609 -43.21 24.38 -6.24
N PRO A 610 -44.29 23.59 -6.26
CA PRO A 610 -45.32 23.68 -7.28
C PRO A 610 -46.17 24.93 -7.09
N GLY A 611 -46.51 25.60 -8.20
CA GLY A 611 -47.16 26.91 -8.17
C GLY A 611 -48.50 26.95 -7.41
N TRP A 612 -49.26 25.85 -7.42
CA TRP A 612 -50.55 25.76 -6.73
C TRP A 612 -50.43 26.01 -5.21
N MET A 613 -49.27 25.76 -4.59
CA MET A 613 -49.10 26.03 -3.16
C MET A 613 -49.31 27.50 -2.83
N PHE A 614 -48.86 28.39 -3.72
CA PHE A 614 -48.85 29.84 -3.51
C PHE A 614 -50.07 30.55 -4.08
N LYS A 615 -50.85 29.87 -4.91
CA LYS A 615 -51.95 30.45 -5.67
C LYS A 615 -53.29 29.79 -5.33
N ASP A 616 -54.37 30.56 -5.39
CA ASP A 616 -55.73 30.02 -5.36
C ASP A 616 -56.20 29.62 -6.77
N GLU A 617 -57.44 29.14 -6.89
CA GLU A 617 -58.05 28.74 -8.16
C GLU A 617 -58.18 29.88 -9.18
N LYS A 618 -58.14 31.14 -8.73
CA LYS A 618 -58.21 32.35 -9.58
C LYS A 618 -56.82 32.83 -10.00
N GLY A 619 -55.75 32.27 -9.44
CA GLY A 619 -54.37 32.68 -9.70
C GLY A 619 -53.87 33.79 -8.76
N ASP A 620 -54.66 34.16 -7.75
CA ASP A 620 -54.30 35.15 -6.75
C ASP A 620 -53.40 34.53 -5.67
N THR A 621 -52.57 35.36 -5.04
CA THR A 621 -51.66 34.89 -3.99
C THR A 621 -52.46 34.53 -2.73
N VAL A 622 -52.25 33.32 -2.20
CA VAL A 622 -52.96 32.86 -1.00
C VAL A 622 -52.53 33.58 0.27
N SER A 623 -53.38 33.52 1.31
CA SER A 623 -53.03 34.02 2.63
C SER A 623 -51.92 33.19 3.28
N LYS A 624 -51.26 33.79 4.27
CA LYS A 624 -50.26 33.15 5.12
C LYS A 624 -50.80 31.87 5.76
N GLU A 625 -52.02 31.92 6.29
CA GLU A 625 -52.67 30.81 6.99
C GLU A 625 -52.85 29.61 6.05
N ILE A 626 -53.32 29.86 4.83
CA ILE A 626 -53.50 28.84 3.80
C ILE A 626 -52.15 28.23 3.41
N LEU A 627 -51.12 29.05 3.15
CA LEU A 627 -49.81 28.55 2.75
C LEU A 627 -49.15 27.73 3.85
N LEU A 628 -49.26 28.16 5.11
CA LEU A 628 -48.77 27.41 6.27
C LEU A 628 -49.53 26.10 6.47
N GLN A 629 -50.85 26.09 6.25
CA GLN A 629 -51.65 24.87 6.31
C GLN A 629 -51.22 23.87 5.23
N ARG A 630 -51.02 24.34 3.98
CA ARG A 630 -50.54 23.52 2.86
C ARG A 630 -49.14 22.96 3.13
N LEU A 631 -48.22 23.77 3.65
CA LEU A 631 -46.88 23.32 4.03
C LEU A 631 -46.93 22.29 5.18
N LYS A 632 -47.76 22.53 6.21
CA LYS A 632 -47.95 21.57 7.30
C LYS A 632 -48.47 20.24 6.78
N ALA A 633 -49.51 20.27 5.94
CA ALA A 633 -50.11 19.07 5.36
C ALA A 633 -49.11 18.29 4.51
N HIS A 634 -48.31 18.99 3.69
CA HIS A 634 -47.24 18.39 2.90
C HIS A 634 -46.22 17.67 3.78
N ILE A 635 -45.63 18.38 4.75
CA ILE A 635 -44.61 17.85 5.65
C ILE A 635 -45.14 16.65 6.43
N HIS A 636 -46.32 16.77 7.05
CA HIS A 636 -46.93 15.67 7.79
C HIS A 636 -47.18 14.45 6.91
N THR A 637 -47.72 14.63 5.71
CA THR A 637 -48.03 13.52 4.81
C THR A 637 -46.75 12.79 4.37
N VAL A 638 -45.73 13.55 3.94
CA VAL A 638 -44.49 12.98 3.40
C VAL A 638 -43.64 12.34 4.50
N VAL A 639 -43.43 13.04 5.61
CA VAL A 639 -42.59 12.55 6.72
C VAL A 639 -43.24 11.33 7.38
N THR A 640 -44.55 11.38 7.68
CA THR A 640 -45.27 10.24 8.28
C THR A 640 -45.23 9.00 7.40
N ARG A 641 -45.34 9.14 6.08
CA ARG A 641 -45.28 8.01 5.14
C ARG A 641 -43.97 7.22 5.25
N TYR A 642 -42.86 7.90 5.46
CA TYR A 642 -41.52 7.30 5.48
C TYR A 642 -40.92 7.16 6.89
N LYS A 643 -41.75 7.36 7.93
CA LYS A 643 -41.36 7.17 9.32
C LYS A 643 -40.69 5.81 9.54
N GLY A 644 -39.54 5.82 10.20
CA GLY A 644 -38.71 4.63 10.45
C GLY A 644 -37.98 4.05 9.23
N LYS A 645 -38.11 4.65 8.03
CA LYS A 645 -37.38 4.25 6.80
C LYS A 645 -36.40 5.31 6.33
N VAL A 646 -36.69 6.58 6.59
CA VAL A 646 -35.82 7.73 6.31
C VAL A 646 -35.18 8.17 7.62
N TYR A 647 -33.85 8.18 7.70
CA TYR A 647 -33.12 8.49 8.94
C TYR A 647 -32.90 9.99 9.16
N ALA A 648 -32.96 10.78 8.08
CA ALA A 648 -32.70 12.20 8.10
C ALA A 648 -33.48 12.93 7.00
N TRP A 649 -33.89 14.16 7.27
CA TRP A 649 -34.60 15.01 6.32
C TRP A 649 -33.90 16.35 6.12
N ASP A 650 -33.71 16.72 4.86
CA ASP A 650 -33.51 18.12 4.47
C ASP A 650 -34.86 18.85 4.58
N VAL A 651 -35.05 19.52 5.72
CA VAL A 651 -36.35 20.15 6.04
C VAL A 651 -36.53 21.45 5.28
N VAL A 652 -35.53 22.33 5.34
CA VAL A 652 -35.51 23.61 4.64
C VAL A 652 -34.21 23.69 3.85
N ASN A 653 -34.33 23.95 2.54
CA ASN A 653 -33.21 24.03 1.61
C ASN A 653 -32.99 25.49 1.14
N GLU A 654 -31.75 25.97 1.24
CA GLU A 654 -31.26 27.20 0.57
C GLU A 654 -32.02 28.50 0.87
N VAL A 655 -32.37 28.71 2.14
CA VAL A 655 -33.16 29.90 2.55
C VAL A 655 -32.32 31.14 2.78
N ILE A 656 -31.01 31.00 3.01
CA ILE A 656 -30.09 32.14 3.16
C ILE A 656 -29.70 32.70 1.80
N SER A 657 -29.74 34.04 1.68
CA SER A 657 -29.38 34.73 0.43
C SER A 657 -27.86 34.76 0.22
N ASP A 658 -27.45 34.58 -1.04
CA ASP A 658 -26.06 34.73 -1.48
C ASP A 658 -25.62 36.21 -1.49
N GLN A 659 -26.58 37.15 -1.54
CA GLN A 659 -26.31 38.59 -1.62
C GLN A 659 -25.88 39.15 -0.26
N ARG A 660 -24.86 40.01 -0.22
CA ARG A 660 -24.28 40.53 1.03
C ARG A 660 -25.33 41.22 1.92
N ASP A 661 -26.20 42.03 1.33
CA ASP A 661 -27.14 42.91 2.04
C ASP A 661 -28.53 42.29 2.24
N GLU A 662 -28.72 41.01 1.85
CA GLU A 662 -29.94 40.26 2.08
C GLU A 662 -29.68 39.12 3.09
N TYR A 663 -30.54 38.98 4.11
CA TYR A 663 -30.41 37.87 5.06
C TYR A 663 -31.06 36.60 4.50
N TYR A 664 -32.39 36.62 4.30
CA TYR A 664 -33.14 35.54 3.68
C TYR A 664 -33.32 35.77 2.19
N ARG A 665 -33.32 34.69 1.42
CA ARG A 665 -33.60 34.68 -0.02
C ARG A 665 -35.04 35.12 -0.29
N ASN A 666 -35.22 36.06 -1.21
CA ASN A 666 -36.53 36.54 -1.62
C ASN A 666 -37.33 35.44 -2.36
N SER A 667 -38.16 34.71 -1.62
CA SER A 667 -38.99 33.61 -2.12
C SER A 667 -40.47 33.87 -1.86
N ALA A 668 -41.36 33.15 -2.55
CA ALA A 668 -42.81 33.22 -2.28
C ALA A 668 -43.12 32.82 -0.82
N TRP A 669 -42.41 31.83 -0.27
CA TRP A 669 -42.46 31.46 1.14
C TRP A 669 -42.21 32.65 2.06
N LEU A 670 -41.10 33.36 1.84
CA LEU A 670 -40.72 34.52 2.66
C LEU A 670 -41.71 35.68 2.50
N ARG A 671 -42.14 35.99 1.26
CA ARG A 671 -43.06 37.11 1.00
C ARG A 671 -44.44 36.91 1.60
N ILE A 672 -44.95 35.68 1.61
CA ILE A 672 -46.31 35.37 2.08
C ILE A 672 -46.32 35.08 3.59
N CYS A 673 -45.36 34.28 4.08
CA CYS A 673 -45.36 33.82 5.47
C CYS A 673 -44.40 34.57 6.39
N GLY A 674 -43.43 35.31 5.85
CA GLY A 674 -42.28 35.75 6.65
C GLY A 674 -41.37 34.59 7.08
N PRO A 675 -40.30 34.82 7.85
CA PRO A 675 -39.30 33.78 8.18
C PRO A 675 -39.84 32.63 9.06
N GLU A 676 -41.03 32.77 9.66
CA GLU A 676 -41.59 31.77 10.56
C GLU A 676 -41.90 30.42 9.90
N PHE A 677 -42.02 30.37 8.56
CA PHE A 677 -42.22 29.08 7.88
C PHE A 677 -41.03 28.13 8.13
N ILE A 678 -39.83 28.67 8.37
CA ILE A 678 -38.61 27.89 8.63
C ILE A 678 -38.78 27.13 9.95
N GLU A 679 -39.05 27.86 11.04
CA GLU A 679 -39.31 27.26 12.35
C GLU A 679 -40.46 26.24 12.28
N LYS A 680 -41.57 26.62 11.65
CA LYS A 680 -42.77 25.76 11.56
C LYS A 680 -42.47 24.47 10.81
N ALA A 681 -41.72 24.53 9.71
CA ALA A 681 -41.33 23.34 8.95
C ALA A 681 -40.54 22.34 9.82
N PHE A 682 -39.56 22.82 10.60
CA PHE A 682 -38.81 21.96 11.54
C PHE A 682 -39.71 21.36 12.62
N ARG A 683 -40.58 22.17 13.23
CA ARG A 683 -41.50 21.68 14.27
C ARG A 683 -42.45 20.62 13.71
N TRP A 684 -42.99 20.81 12.51
CA TRP A 684 -43.91 19.84 11.90
C TRP A 684 -43.21 18.58 11.41
N ALA A 685 -41.97 18.68 10.92
CA ALA A 685 -41.17 17.51 10.58
C ALA A 685 -40.89 16.66 11.83
N HIS A 686 -40.53 17.32 12.95
CA HIS A 686 -40.32 16.65 14.23
C HIS A 686 -41.60 16.06 14.82
N GLU A 687 -42.73 16.76 14.68
CA GLU A 687 -44.06 16.27 15.08
C GLU A 687 -44.43 14.98 14.33
N ALA A 688 -44.16 14.92 13.03
CA ALA A 688 -44.46 13.76 12.18
C ALA A 688 -43.53 12.57 12.45
N ASP A 689 -42.21 12.82 12.59
CA ASP A 689 -41.23 11.81 12.96
C ASP A 689 -40.16 12.36 13.93
N PRO A 690 -40.36 12.16 15.25
CA PRO A 690 -39.41 12.63 16.26
C PRO A 690 -38.02 11.98 16.20
N ASP A 691 -37.92 10.79 15.58
CA ASP A 691 -36.69 9.99 15.55
C ASP A 691 -35.78 10.35 14.35
N ALA A 692 -36.32 11.03 13.34
CA ALA A 692 -35.55 11.46 12.18
C ALA A 692 -34.68 12.68 12.51
N ILE A 693 -33.44 12.69 12.03
CA ILE A 693 -32.52 13.83 12.22
C ILE A 693 -32.89 14.93 11.23
N LEU A 694 -33.19 16.13 11.74
CA LEU A 694 -33.64 17.24 10.92
C LEU A 694 -32.49 18.19 10.53
N PHE A 695 -32.25 18.31 9.23
CA PHE A 695 -31.18 19.11 8.65
C PHE A 695 -31.69 20.42 8.05
N TYR A 696 -30.92 21.48 8.27
CA TYR A 696 -30.86 22.62 7.35
C TYR A 696 -29.80 22.33 6.28
N ASN A 697 -30.11 22.51 4.99
CA ASN A 697 -29.20 22.23 3.87
C ASN A 697 -29.08 23.47 2.98
N ASP A 698 -27.87 23.83 2.56
CA ASP A 698 -27.62 25.00 1.69
C ASP A 698 -26.40 24.75 0.80
N TYR A 699 -26.06 25.69 -0.09
CA TYR A 699 -24.82 25.71 -0.86
C TYR A 699 -24.04 26.99 -0.62
N ASN A 700 -22.84 27.09 -1.20
CA ASN A 700 -22.00 28.31 -1.17
C ASN A 700 -21.60 28.75 0.25
N GLU A 701 -21.55 27.84 1.20
CA GLU A 701 -21.13 28.08 2.59
C GLU A 701 -19.60 28.19 2.73
N ILE A 702 -18.89 27.91 1.63
CA ILE A 702 -17.49 28.30 1.46
C ILE A 702 -17.33 29.83 1.52
N SER A 703 -18.38 30.59 1.14
CA SER A 703 -18.42 32.04 1.34
C SER A 703 -18.49 32.39 2.83
N PRO A 704 -17.53 33.15 3.38
CA PRO A 704 -17.56 33.54 4.79
C PRO A 704 -18.78 34.38 5.14
N VAL A 705 -19.29 35.18 4.19
CA VAL A 705 -20.49 36.01 4.38
C VAL A 705 -21.73 35.13 4.53
N LYS A 706 -21.92 34.15 3.63
CA LYS A 706 -23.08 33.26 3.68
C LYS A 706 -23.01 32.34 4.91
N ARG A 707 -21.83 31.80 5.19
CA ARG A 707 -21.54 30.97 6.38
C ARG A 707 -21.95 31.65 7.69
N ALA A 708 -21.56 32.91 7.88
CA ALA A 708 -21.90 33.66 9.09
C ALA A 708 -23.42 33.83 9.26
N LYS A 709 -24.15 34.06 8.17
CA LYS A 709 -25.62 34.16 8.20
C LYS A 709 -26.28 32.83 8.56
N ILE A 710 -25.80 31.72 7.99
CA ILE A 710 -26.32 30.38 8.32
C ILE A 710 -26.09 30.08 9.80
N ILE A 711 -24.87 30.28 10.30
CA ILE A 711 -24.54 30.05 11.72
C ILE A 711 -25.43 30.89 12.64
N ARG A 712 -25.67 32.16 12.30
CA ARG A 712 -26.58 33.04 13.03
C ARG A 712 -28.00 32.48 13.06
N MET A 713 -28.56 32.13 11.90
CA MET A 713 -29.92 31.59 11.81
C MET A 713 -30.08 30.30 12.61
N ILE A 714 -29.11 29.39 12.54
CA ILE A 714 -29.17 28.13 13.30
C ILE A 714 -29.14 28.40 14.80
N ASN A 715 -28.31 29.34 15.28
CA ASN A 715 -28.30 29.72 16.69
C ASN A 715 -29.63 30.37 17.12
N GLU A 716 -30.23 31.22 16.30
CA GLU A 716 -31.55 31.82 16.55
C GLU A 716 -32.63 30.73 16.69
N LEU A 717 -32.65 29.74 15.78
CA LEU A 717 -33.58 28.61 15.84
C LEU A 717 -33.36 27.72 17.08
N LYS A 718 -32.09 27.44 17.43
CA LYS A 718 -31.76 26.67 18.64
C LYS A 718 -32.21 27.39 19.92
N GLN A 719 -32.01 28.70 20.00
CA GLN A 719 -32.45 29.51 21.14
C GLN A 719 -33.97 29.50 21.31
N GLN A 720 -34.71 29.40 20.20
CA GLN A 720 -36.18 29.28 20.19
C GLN A 720 -36.68 27.84 20.46
N GLY A 721 -35.78 26.88 20.73
CA GLY A 721 -36.14 25.47 20.93
C GLY A 721 -36.73 24.82 19.67
N VAL A 722 -36.33 25.27 18.47
CA VAL A 722 -36.68 24.64 17.21
C VAL A 722 -35.80 23.39 17.02
N PRO A 723 -36.35 22.24 16.59
CA PRO A 723 -35.61 20.99 16.48
C PRO A 723 -34.72 20.94 15.22
N VAL A 724 -33.82 21.91 15.05
CA VAL A 724 -32.75 21.83 14.04
C VAL A 724 -31.56 21.10 14.64
N GLN A 725 -31.27 19.91 14.11
CA GLN A 725 -30.36 18.96 14.75
C GLN A 725 -29.05 18.77 13.99
N ALA A 726 -28.98 19.18 12.72
CA ALA A 726 -27.77 19.05 11.92
C ALA A 726 -27.74 20.04 10.73
N VAL A 727 -26.57 20.20 10.11
CA VAL A 727 -26.39 21.06 8.94
C VAL A 727 -25.77 20.27 7.78
N GLY A 728 -26.38 20.38 6.60
CA GLY A 728 -25.87 19.85 5.34
C GLY A 728 -25.13 20.94 4.57
N LEU A 729 -23.96 20.61 4.04
CA LEU A 729 -23.12 21.51 3.24
C LEU A 729 -23.07 21.00 1.80
N GLN A 730 -23.79 21.64 0.87
CA GLN A 730 -23.83 21.20 -0.53
C GLN A 730 -22.49 21.48 -1.22
N ALA A 731 -21.81 20.40 -1.59
CA ALA A 731 -20.47 20.42 -2.14
C ALA A 731 -20.44 20.36 -3.67
N HIS A 732 -21.22 21.24 -4.31
CA HIS A 732 -21.13 21.50 -5.75
C HIS A 732 -19.88 22.31 -6.07
N TRP A 733 -18.73 21.66 -6.11
CA TRP A 733 -17.42 22.28 -6.12
C TRP A 733 -16.72 22.11 -7.47
N ALA A 734 -15.51 22.64 -7.57
CA ALA A 734 -14.70 22.62 -8.78
C ALA A 734 -13.24 22.33 -8.45
N VAL A 735 -12.45 21.98 -9.45
CA VAL A 735 -11.00 21.72 -9.28
C VAL A 735 -10.22 22.89 -8.65
N ASN A 736 -10.75 24.11 -8.68
CA ASN A 736 -10.13 25.30 -8.11
C ASN A 736 -10.87 25.88 -6.89
N GLU A 737 -12.00 25.31 -6.46
CA GLU A 737 -12.80 25.82 -5.34
C GLU A 737 -13.50 24.66 -4.61
N PRO A 738 -13.42 24.55 -3.28
CA PRO A 738 -12.71 25.45 -2.36
C PRO A 738 -11.20 25.22 -2.33
N THR A 739 -10.45 26.24 -1.93
CA THR A 739 -9.08 26.02 -1.42
C THR A 739 -9.11 25.27 -0.09
N GLU A 740 -7.99 24.66 0.29
CA GLU A 740 -7.86 23.93 1.57
C GLU A 740 -8.19 24.82 2.77
N ALA A 741 -7.61 26.04 2.80
CA ALA A 741 -7.84 27.01 3.86
C ALA A 741 -9.32 27.44 3.95
N GLN A 742 -9.98 27.64 2.81
CA GLN A 742 -11.40 27.97 2.80
C GLN A 742 -12.24 26.82 3.37
N LEU A 743 -12.04 25.59 2.91
CA LEU A 743 -12.79 24.42 3.39
C LEU A 743 -12.54 24.18 4.89
N GLU A 744 -11.29 24.25 5.33
CA GLU A 744 -10.94 24.08 6.74
C GLU A 744 -11.58 25.16 7.62
N SER A 745 -11.55 26.43 7.18
CA SER A 745 -12.23 27.52 7.89
C SER A 745 -13.75 27.30 7.96
N THR A 746 -14.36 26.80 6.88
CA THR A 746 -15.79 26.48 6.84
C THR A 746 -16.14 25.42 7.88
N LEU A 747 -15.41 24.29 7.88
CA LEU A 747 -15.64 23.20 8.83
C LEU A 747 -15.41 23.67 10.28
N LYS A 748 -14.39 24.47 10.51
CA LYS A 748 -14.10 25.06 11.83
C LYS A 748 -15.21 25.99 12.31
N ASP A 749 -15.71 26.89 11.47
CA ASP A 749 -16.77 27.81 11.86
C ASP A 749 -18.08 27.07 12.14
N PHE A 750 -18.45 26.07 11.32
CA PHE A 750 -19.62 25.25 11.62
C PHE A 750 -19.43 24.35 12.85
N SER A 751 -18.20 24.06 13.27
CA SER A 751 -17.90 23.38 14.55
C SER A 751 -18.42 24.09 15.78
N THR A 752 -18.57 25.42 15.73
CA THR A 752 -19.07 26.20 16.87
C THR A 752 -20.57 26.01 17.12
N LEU A 753 -21.31 25.43 16.17
CA LEU A 753 -22.73 25.10 16.36
C LEU A 753 -22.93 23.88 17.26
N HIS A 754 -21.89 23.06 17.46
CA HIS A 754 -21.97 21.77 18.15
C HIS A 754 -23.08 20.86 17.60
N LEU A 755 -23.30 20.92 16.27
CA LEU A 755 -24.22 20.06 15.55
C LEU A 755 -23.42 19.14 14.59
N PRO A 756 -23.91 17.91 14.35
CA PRO A 756 -23.45 17.08 13.25
C PRO A 756 -23.48 17.82 11.90
N LEU A 757 -22.44 17.60 11.10
CA LEU A 757 -22.38 18.07 9.72
C LEU A 757 -22.50 16.88 8.77
N GLN A 758 -23.10 17.10 7.61
CA GLN A 758 -22.94 16.20 6.47
C GLN A 758 -22.50 17.00 5.25
N ILE A 759 -21.54 16.45 4.51
CA ILE A 759 -21.25 16.97 3.17
C ILE A 759 -22.32 16.38 2.25
N THR A 760 -23.17 17.23 1.73
CA THR A 760 -24.27 16.85 0.84
C THR A 760 -23.89 17.19 -0.59
N GLU A 761 -24.53 16.56 -1.56
CA GLU A 761 -24.46 16.94 -2.97
C GLU A 761 -23.03 17.12 -3.55
N LEU A 762 -22.09 16.25 -3.14
CA LEU A 762 -20.69 16.33 -3.55
C LEU A 762 -20.51 15.96 -5.03
N ASP A 763 -20.12 16.93 -5.83
CA ASP A 763 -19.62 16.77 -7.19
C ASP A 763 -18.49 17.80 -7.43
N ILE A 764 -17.42 17.40 -8.14
CA ILE A 764 -16.27 18.28 -8.38
C ILE A 764 -16.07 18.45 -9.88
N SER A 765 -16.59 19.57 -10.39
CA SER A 765 -16.44 19.96 -11.80
C SER A 765 -14.97 19.97 -12.20
N VAL A 766 -14.68 19.40 -13.37
CA VAL A 766 -13.32 19.40 -13.95
C VAL A 766 -12.95 20.74 -14.60
N TYR A 767 -13.89 21.68 -14.58
CA TYR A 767 -13.72 23.05 -15.04
C TYR A 767 -13.57 23.99 -13.84
N PRO A 768 -12.92 25.15 -14.02
CA PRO A 768 -12.96 26.21 -13.02
C PRO A 768 -14.41 26.57 -12.67
N LYS A 769 -14.66 26.92 -11.40
CA LYS A 769 -15.98 27.30 -10.92
C LYS A 769 -16.57 28.44 -11.75
N GLU A 770 -17.79 28.24 -12.21
CA GLU A 770 -18.61 29.22 -12.92
C GLU A 770 -19.95 29.32 -12.17
N HIS A 771 -20.26 30.49 -11.59
CA HIS A 771 -21.44 30.66 -10.72
C HIS A 771 -22.72 31.03 -11.48
N GLU A 772 -22.60 31.50 -12.71
CA GLU A 772 -23.71 31.92 -13.55
C GLU A 772 -23.75 31.13 -14.86
N SER A 773 -24.95 30.95 -15.39
CA SER A 773 -25.11 30.32 -16.71
C SER A 773 -24.59 31.25 -17.81
N ARG A 774 -23.95 30.66 -18.83
CA ARG A 774 -23.53 31.39 -20.03
C ARG A 774 -23.84 30.59 -21.29
N ALA A 775 -23.88 31.29 -22.42
CA ALA A 775 -23.99 30.66 -23.73
C ALA A 775 -22.79 29.73 -24.01
N ALA A 776 -23.08 28.60 -24.67
CA ALA A 776 -22.06 27.68 -25.14
C ALA A 776 -21.22 28.32 -26.24
N LYS A 777 -19.90 28.13 -26.17
CA LYS A 777 -18.94 28.53 -27.20
C LYS A 777 -18.53 27.27 -27.99
N PRO A 778 -18.05 27.40 -29.24
CA PRO A 778 -17.58 26.25 -30.03
C PRO A 778 -16.52 25.39 -29.31
N ALA A 779 -15.69 25.99 -28.45
CA ALA A 779 -14.70 25.24 -27.67
C ALA A 779 -15.31 24.32 -26.59
N ASP A 780 -16.51 24.62 -26.08
CA ASP A 780 -17.16 23.85 -25.01
C ASP A 780 -17.57 22.45 -25.47
N SER A 781 -17.91 22.26 -26.76
CA SER A 781 -18.26 20.95 -27.32
C SER A 781 -17.05 20.05 -27.61
N MET A 782 -15.84 20.61 -27.62
CA MET A 782 -14.59 19.87 -27.83
C MET A 782 -13.84 19.56 -26.52
N MET A 783 -14.41 19.93 -25.37
CA MET A 783 -13.76 19.73 -24.08
C MET A 783 -13.79 18.25 -23.67
N ALA A 784 -12.61 17.63 -23.67
CA ALA A 784 -12.43 16.24 -23.23
C ALA A 784 -11.97 16.14 -21.76
N PHE A 785 -12.16 14.98 -21.14
CA PHE A 785 -11.54 14.67 -19.85
C PHE A 785 -10.04 14.36 -20.01
N THR A 786 -9.25 15.43 -20.18
CA THR A 786 -7.79 15.32 -20.40
C THR A 786 -7.05 14.84 -19.15
N PRO A 787 -5.84 14.27 -19.27
CA PRO A 787 -5.02 13.88 -18.11
C PRO A 787 -4.76 15.02 -17.12
N ALA A 788 -4.62 16.27 -17.59
CA ALA A 788 -4.44 17.43 -16.70
C ALA A 788 -5.68 17.72 -15.84
N ARG A 789 -6.87 17.57 -16.43
CA ARG A 789 -8.16 17.70 -15.71
C ARG A 789 -8.37 16.55 -14.73
N GLU A 790 -8.01 15.33 -15.13
CA GLU A 790 -8.03 14.16 -14.24
C GLU A 790 -7.10 14.37 -13.04
N GLN A 791 -5.90 14.89 -13.26
CA GLN A 791 -4.94 15.20 -12.19
C GLN A 791 -5.47 16.28 -11.23
N ALA A 792 -6.01 17.39 -11.75
CA ALA A 792 -6.58 18.44 -10.92
C ALA A 792 -7.78 17.94 -10.09
N GLN A 793 -8.62 17.10 -10.68
CA GLN A 793 -9.72 16.46 -9.97
C GLN A 793 -9.24 15.50 -8.87
N MET A 794 -8.21 14.69 -9.15
CA MET A 794 -7.59 13.82 -8.15
C MET A 794 -7.10 14.59 -6.93
N GLU A 795 -6.38 15.69 -7.16
CA GLU A 795 -5.83 16.55 -6.10
C GLU A 795 -6.95 17.19 -5.27
N GLN A 796 -7.99 17.69 -5.93
CA GLN A 796 -9.11 18.33 -5.22
C GLN A 796 -9.92 17.33 -4.40
N TYR A 797 -10.24 16.15 -4.96
CA TYR A 797 -10.89 15.08 -4.19
C TYR A 797 -10.06 14.63 -3.00
N LYS A 798 -8.75 14.44 -3.20
CA LYS A 798 -7.82 14.08 -2.13
C LYS A 798 -7.89 15.10 -0.99
N ARG A 799 -7.73 16.38 -1.31
CA ARG A 799 -7.76 17.49 -0.34
C ARG A 799 -9.06 17.52 0.46
N CYS A 800 -10.20 17.43 -0.22
CA CYS A 800 -11.51 17.42 0.44
C CYS A 800 -11.62 16.25 1.42
N PHE A 801 -11.29 15.04 0.97
CA PHE A 801 -11.43 13.85 1.82
C PHE A 801 -10.38 13.74 2.93
N ASP A 802 -9.18 14.30 2.76
CA ASP A 802 -8.21 14.46 3.85
C ASP A 802 -8.81 15.31 4.98
N LEU A 803 -9.43 16.45 4.64
CA LEU A 803 -10.14 17.27 5.62
C LEU A 803 -11.38 16.58 6.17
N PHE A 804 -12.14 15.85 5.36
CA PHE A 804 -13.33 15.15 5.87
C PHE A 804 -12.96 14.11 6.93
N ARG A 805 -11.87 13.37 6.70
CA ARG A 805 -11.33 12.42 7.69
C ARG A 805 -10.76 13.11 8.93
N LYS A 806 -10.08 14.26 8.75
CA LYS A 806 -9.59 15.09 9.87
C LYS A 806 -10.74 15.55 10.77
N TYR A 807 -11.88 15.91 10.18
CA TYR A 807 -13.07 16.37 10.88
C TYR A 807 -14.12 15.27 11.12
N LYS A 808 -13.73 13.99 11.14
CA LYS A 808 -14.64 12.84 11.30
C LYS A 808 -15.49 12.85 12.57
N HIS A 809 -15.06 13.57 13.61
CA HIS A 809 -15.83 13.71 14.85
C HIS A 809 -17.06 14.61 14.69
N GLN A 810 -17.07 15.44 13.65
CA GLN A 810 -18.17 16.34 13.34
C GLN A 810 -18.90 15.95 12.05
N ILE A 811 -18.18 15.46 11.04
CA ILE A 811 -18.78 15.01 9.78
C ILE A 811 -19.34 13.60 9.97
N THR A 812 -20.65 13.48 9.78
CA THR A 812 -21.44 12.26 10.02
C THR A 812 -21.98 11.63 8.74
N GLY A 813 -21.56 12.13 7.57
CA GLY A 813 -21.97 11.59 6.28
C GLY A 813 -21.41 12.41 5.10
N VAL A 814 -21.14 11.72 3.99
CA VAL A 814 -20.79 12.34 2.70
C VAL A 814 -21.68 11.73 1.62
N THR A 815 -22.40 12.56 0.87
CA THR A 815 -23.26 12.12 -0.24
C THR A 815 -22.82 12.75 -1.55
N PHE A 816 -22.55 11.93 -2.57
CA PHE A 816 -22.27 12.39 -3.93
C PHE A 816 -23.56 12.78 -4.66
N TRP A 817 -23.52 13.78 -5.54
CA TRP A 817 -24.68 14.14 -6.38
C TRP A 817 -24.65 13.40 -7.72
N ASN A 818 -25.48 12.35 -7.83
CA ASN A 818 -25.45 11.27 -8.83
C ASN A 818 -24.40 10.17 -8.56
N VAL A 819 -24.52 9.04 -9.28
CA VAL A 819 -23.74 7.81 -9.06
C VAL A 819 -22.46 7.78 -9.91
N SER A 820 -22.52 8.30 -11.13
CA SER A 820 -21.43 8.26 -12.11
C SER A 820 -21.54 9.39 -13.13
N ASP A 821 -20.48 9.63 -13.89
CA ASP A 821 -20.43 10.64 -14.97
C ASP A 821 -21.37 10.31 -16.14
N LYS A 822 -22.14 9.21 -16.09
CA LYS A 822 -23.14 8.86 -17.12
C LYS A 822 -24.17 9.96 -17.29
N ALA A 823 -24.64 10.55 -16.20
CA ALA A 823 -25.54 11.69 -16.20
C ALA A 823 -25.22 12.60 -15.01
N SER A 824 -24.98 13.88 -15.29
CA SER A 824 -24.82 14.91 -14.27
C SER A 824 -25.56 16.17 -14.70
N TRP A 825 -26.13 16.90 -13.75
CA TRP A 825 -26.72 18.21 -14.00
C TRP A 825 -25.68 19.22 -14.52
N LEU A 826 -24.40 19.03 -14.19
CA LEU A 826 -23.28 19.84 -14.69
C LEU A 826 -23.06 19.70 -16.20
N ASP A 827 -23.68 18.72 -16.85
CA ASP A 827 -23.71 18.64 -18.31
C ASP A 827 -24.55 19.77 -18.95
N ASN A 828 -25.40 20.43 -18.15
CA ASN A 828 -26.33 21.46 -18.61
C ASN A 828 -26.23 22.79 -17.86
N PHE A 829 -25.47 22.85 -16.77
CA PHE A 829 -25.20 24.06 -16.01
C PHE A 829 -23.71 24.11 -15.64
N PRO A 830 -23.02 25.25 -15.78
CA PRO A 830 -23.52 26.55 -16.23
C PRO A 830 -23.64 26.68 -17.75
N VAL A 831 -23.09 25.71 -18.50
CA VAL A 831 -23.04 25.72 -19.96
C VAL A 831 -23.88 24.57 -20.48
N ARG A 832 -25.00 24.90 -21.14
CA ARG A 832 -25.91 23.89 -21.67
C ARG A 832 -25.22 23.00 -22.72
N GLY A 833 -25.21 21.69 -22.50
CA GLY A 833 -24.66 20.70 -23.42
C GLY A 833 -23.15 20.47 -23.33
N ARG A 834 -22.44 21.11 -22.38
CA ARG A 834 -21.01 20.85 -22.14
C ARG A 834 -20.87 19.69 -21.16
N LYS A 835 -20.32 18.56 -21.62
CA LYS A 835 -20.06 17.40 -20.76
C LYS A 835 -19.10 17.76 -19.61
N ASP A 836 -19.49 17.41 -18.40
CA ASP A 836 -18.62 17.41 -17.21
C ASP A 836 -18.28 15.96 -16.80
N TYR A 837 -17.35 15.80 -15.87
CA TYR A 837 -16.91 14.51 -15.37
C TYR A 837 -16.74 14.58 -13.86
N PRO A 838 -17.78 14.95 -13.08
CA PRO A 838 -17.55 15.48 -11.75
C PRO A 838 -17.50 14.42 -10.64
N LEU A 839 -17.76 13.14 -10.92
CA LEU A 839 -17.93 12.08 -9.92
C LEU A 839 -16.72 11.14 -9.83
N LEU A 840 -16.79 10.08 -9.02
CA LEU A 840 -15.68 9.11 -8.89
C LEU A 840 -15.74 7.97 -9.92
N PHE A 841 -16.88 7.76 -10.57
CA PHE A 841 -17.09 6.71 -11.56
C PHE A 841 -17.38 7.31 -12.93
N ASN A 842 -16.76 6.78 -13.98
CA ASN A 842 -16.96 7.27 -15.34
C ASN A 842 -18.31 6.83 -15.93
N GLN A 843 -18.58 7.20 -17.18
CA GLN A 843 -19.82 6.86 -17.90
C GLN A 843 -20.07 5.34 -18.05
N GLN A 844 -18.99 4.54 -18.01
CA GLN A 844 -19.01 3.08 -18.06
C GLN A 844 -19.04 2.45 -16.66
N LEU A 845 -19.33 3.24 -15.63
CA LEU A 845 -19.43 2.84 -14.22
C LEU A 845 -18.12 2.33 -13.62
N GLN A 846 -16.99 2.64 -14.26
CA GLN A 846 -15.67 2.23 -13.79
C GLN A 846 -15.07 3.31 -12.88
N PRO A 847 -14.34 2.94 -11.81
CA PRO A 847 -13.67 3.91 -10.95
C PRO A 847 -12.62 4.72 -11.73
N LYS A 848 -12.68 6.05 -11.63
CA LYS A 848 -11.64 6.95 -12.13
C LYS A 848 -10.44 7.00 -11.18
N LYS A 849 -9.31 7.58 -11.59
CA LYS A 849 -8.14 7.71 -10.70
C LYS A 849 -8.44 8.47 -9.40
N ALA A 850 -9.38 9.43 -9.44
CA ALA A 850 -9.84 10.16 -8.27
C ALA A 850 -10.48 9.24 -7.21
N PHE A 851 -11.14 8.14 -7.61
CA PHE A 851 -11.69 7.14 -6.68
C PHE A 851 -10.61 6.62 -5.73
N TRP A 852 -9.42 6.32 -6.25
CA TRP A 852 -8.33 5.75 -5.45
C TRP A 852 -7.67 6.76 -4.52
N GLN A 853 -7.71 8.05 -4.84
CA GLN A 853 -7.31 9.11 -3.91
C GLN A 853 -8.26 9.22 -2.72
N VAL A 854 -9.53 8.88 -2.94
CA VAL A 854 -10.56 8.85 -1.90
C VAL A 854 -10.53 7.53 -1.13
N ALA A 855 -10.24 6.40 -1.76
CA ALA A 855 -10.33 5.07 -1.13
C ALA A 855 -9.03 4.61 -0.44
N LEU A 856 -7.85 4.93 -0.98
CA LEU A 856 -6.56 4.42 -0.49
C LEU A 856 -5.80 5.53 0.25
N PHE A 857 -6.19 5.77 1.50
CA PHE A 857 -5.57 6.75 2.41
C PHE A 857 -4.86 6.09 3.60
#